data_AF-A0A9N8D7Y3-F1
#
_entry.id   AF-A0A9N8D7Y3-F1
#
_cell.length_a   1.000
_cell.length_b   1.000
_cell.length_c   1.000
_cell.angle_alpha   90.00
_cell.angle_beta   90.00
_cell.angle_gamma   90.00
#
_symmetry.space_group_name_H-M   'P 1'
#
loop_
_entity.id
_entity.type
_entity.pdbx_description
1 polymer ?
#
loop_
_entity_poly.entity_id
_entity_poly.type
_entity_poly.pdbx_seq_one_letter_code
_entity_poly.pdbx_strand_id
1 'polypeptide(L)'
;MADASSEPPPTLGEMFITSVDTLEGKQIDLRVALGWNDRPPLLVEKGSWRKRERPEDPALLKGMLRKGIPPVLRCAVWLSNIIATVHPHQPPEYSQEYRTLAKVRALDLAYQNLLQRTISSKDSNIHDETTWKDLNTPNFGNNLEKFLEPTITVKRVMIGVDQVLGVIEYSPILPTLCELLLSHMSESYVFCALREMAHAPNWYFPTYRREYAAWVNAFCDILERLHPTTANFYKLHGVWNVPGMAPIFRDFFTDLLPKEYVLRILDIYTLEGSKVIFRFGVALLVLFKMDQSSNGSNNRLDSSDVFDSTRSVPEIELTGLDSNKDGDNNNNDDEKEEDVEDQQQEQEDEDFDVWEALKLWTHDERFNFEFLVKKAYGVHGQRRPRRFPRRNIMARIIKMEEERLLNDPSLDTSDVAPSRPLGITEPFVHPELDRDELGNYDKKPPDVVMAQPTVNRVLLASWLPLSLRMTKLELLFSTNHHGRTLDMFYTRVKDFKHTVLLAEVFVPGSHTGTSNGGSNGNSNDGKTIIGCYASQAWRASNQVYGDGECILFRLAPDPKSWKWNPRNKEITLEEDGGKTNGSASGAGLNNNSSHNNTALLEQFMVGTQSYISMGGNPDGSCGLRFNEDFTRAESSPAVGFDNEPLAGIKGDLDIGLVEVYGLKRPT
;
A
#
# COMPACT_ATOMS: atom_id res chain seq x y z
N MET A 1 33.93 10.20 -51.21
CA MET A 1 33.33 10.26 -49.87
C MET A 1 32.10 9.38 -49.91
N ALA A 2 32.09 8.29 -49.14
CA ALA A 2 30.90 7.48 -48.97
C ALA A 2 30.08 8.11 -47.84
N ASP A 3 28.79 8.31 -48.08
CA ASP A 3 27.89 8.90 -47.10
C ASP A 3 27.53 7.87 -46.03
N ALA A 4 27.58 8.27 -44.77
CA ALA A 4 27.38 7.36 -43.64
C ALA A 4 26.00 7.61 -43.00
N SER A 5 25.37 6.54 -42.51
CA SER A 5 24.11 6.56 -41.75
C SER A 5 22.87 7.13 -42.44
N SER A 6 22.43 6.46 -43.51
CA SER A 6 20.99 6.22 -43.69
C SER A 6 20.67 4.78 -43.25
N GLU A 7 20.63 4.53 -41.94
CA GLU A 7 20.07 3.28 -41.45
C GLU A 7 18.59 3.19 -41.87
N PRO A 8 18.09 2.02 -42.30
CA PRO A 8 16.67 1.85 -42.58
C PRO A 8 15.87 2.11 -41.31
N PRO A 9 14.65 2.70 -41.40
CA PRO A 9 13.81 2.88 -40.23
C PRO A 9 13.53 1.51 -39.58
N PRO A 10 13.56 1.41 -38.24
CA PRO A 10 13.44 0.15 -37.53
C PRO A 10 12.15 -0.59 -37.92
N THR A 11 12.29 -1.89 -38.09
CA THR A 11 11.19 -2.81 -38.39
C THR A 11 10.22 -2.90 -37.21
N LEU A 12 9.00 -3.39 -37.44
CA LEU A 12 7.98 -3.48 -36.38
C LEU A 12 8.42 -4.33 -35.17
N GLY A 13 9.24 -5.36 -35.38
CA GLY A 13 9.83 -6.16 -34.30
C GLY A 13 10.90 -5.44 -33.48
N GLU A 14 11.38 -4.28 -33.95
CA GLU A 14 12.35 -3.44 -33.25
C GLU A 14 11.71 -2.30 -32.43
N MET A 15 10.37 -2.13 -32.54
CA MET A 15 9.65 -1.05 -31.87
C MET A 15 9.06 -1.44 -30.51
N PHE A 16 8.61 -2.69 -30.32
CA PHE A 16 7.84 -3.14 -29.14
C PHE A 16 8.45 -4.37 -28.45
N ILE A 17 8.36 -4.43 -27.12
CA ILE A 17 8.77 -5.63 -26.37
C ILE A 17 7.68 -6.71 -26.40
N THR A 18 8.08 -7.92 -26.78
CA THR A 18 7.30 -9.16 -26.62
C THR A 18 7.64 -9.85 -25.31
N SER A 19 6.69 -10.58 -24.73
CA SER A 19 6.95 -11.42 -23.55
C SER A 19 7.98 -12.53 -23.81
N VAL A 20 8.74 -12.87 -22.78
CA VAL A 20 9.75 -13.96 -22.76
C VAL A 20 9.63 -14.70 -21.43
N ASP A 21 9.65 -16.04 -21.45
CA ASP A 21 9.73 -16.83 -20.21
C ASP A 21 11.18 -16.93 -19.75
N THR A 22 11.56 -16.10 -18.78
CA THR A 22 12.89 -16.06 -18.17
C THR A 22 13.01 -17.03 -16.98
N LEU A 23 11.91 -17.66 -16.55
CA LEU A 23 11.88 -18.60 -15.43
C LEU A 23 12.13 -20.04 -15.90
N GLU A 24 11.40 -20.48 -16.93
CA GLU A 24 11.40 -21.86 -17.41
C GLU A 24 11.88 -21.98 -18.88
N GLY A 25 12.11 -20.87 -19.57
CA GLY A 25 12.58 -20.86 -20.97
C GLY A 25 11.55 -21.35 -21.99
N LYS A 26 10.26 -21.42 -21.63
CA LYS A 26 9.20 -21.93 -22.50
C LYS A 26 8.87 -20.96 -23.64
N GLN A 27 8.43 -21.52 -24.77
CA GLN A 27 7.98 -20.73 -25.90
C GLN A 27 6.62 -20.07 -25.59
N ILE A 28 6.58 -18.73 -25.68
CA ILE A 28 5.36 -17.94 -25.51
C ILE A 28 4.47 -18.04 -26.75
N ASP A 29 3.15 -18.17 -26.55
CA ASP A 29 2.17 -18.09 -27.63
C ASP A 29 2.10 -16.68 -28.22
N LEU A 30 2.46 -16.57 -29.51
CA LEU A 30 2.55 -15.33 -30.27
C LEU A 30 1.19 -14.86 -30.83
N ARG A 31 0.09 -15.59 -30.60
CA ARG A 31 -1.24 -15.22 -31.12
C ARG A 31 -1.81 -14.00 -30.39
N VAL A 32 -2.09 -12.93 -31.14
CA VAL A 32 -2.81 -11.74 -30.65
C VAL A 32 -4.32 -11.93 -30.87
N ALA A 33 -5.11 -11.85 -29.80
CA ALA A 33 -6.55 -12.09 -29.84
C ALA A 33 -7.36 -10.87 -30.33
N LEU A 34 -8.50 -11.12 -30.98
CA LEU A 34 -9.41 -10.11 -31.53
C LEU A 34 -9.77 -9.00 -30.52
N GLY A 35 -9.33 -7.77 -30.82
CA GLY A 35 -9.56 -6.56 -30.03
C GLY A 35 -8.28 -5.97 -29.43
N TRP A 36 -7.26 -6.80 -29.23
CA TRP A 36 -5.89 -6.37 -28.95
C TRP A 36 -5.16 -6.00 -30.24
N ASN A 37 -4.18 -5.12 -30.12
CA ASN A 37 -3.32 -4.67 -31.21
C ASN A 37 -1.86 -5.06 -30.91
N ASP A 38 -1.06 -5.33 -31.96
CA ASP A 38 0.40 -5.52 -31.86
C ASP A 38 1.16 -4.18 -31.84
N ARG A 39 0.42 -3.06 -31.88
CA ARG A 39 0.89 -1.68 -32.03
C ARG A 39 0.15 -0.75 -31.05
N PRO A 40 0.69 0.42 -30.71
CA PRO A 40 -0.01 1.41 -29.91
C PRO A 40 -1.11 2.12 -30.74
N PRO A 41 -2.26 2.48 -30.15
CA PRO A 41 -2.74 2.01 -28.84
C PRO A 41 -3.03 0.50 -28.88
N LEU A 42 -2.74 -0.20 -27.77
CA LEU A 42 -2.86 -1.66 -27.67
C LEU A 42 -4.33 -2.15 -27.69
N LEU A 43 -5.28 -1.21 -27.63
CA LEU A 43 -6.72 -1.44 -27.66
C LEU A 43 -7.31 -0.86 -28.95
N VAL A 44 -8.08 -1.66 -29.70
CA VAL A 44 -8.79 -1.18 -30.90
C VAL A 44 -10.27 -1.00 -30.60
N GLU A 45 -10.78 0.23 -30.74
CA GLU A 45 -12.22 0.49 -30.66
C GLU A 45 -12.94 -0.05 -31.90
N LYS A 46 -13.97 -0.89 -31.72
CA LYS A 46 -14.73 -1.48 -32.83
C LYS A 46 -15.37 -0.40 -33.70
N GLY A 47 -14.92 -0.30 -34.95
CA GLY A 47 -15.52 0.54 -36.00
C GLY A 47 -14.72 1.77 -36.43
N SER A 48 -13.60 2.10 -35.77
CA SER A 48 -12.82 3.31 -36.08
C SER A 48 -11.61 3.08 -36.98
N TRP A 49 -11.83 2.70 -38.25
CA TRP A 49 -10.77 2.70 -39.28
C TRP A 49 -10.38 4.11 -39.79
N ARG A 50 -10.96 5.18 -39.23
CA ARG A 50 -10.89 6.55 -39.81
C ARG A 50 -10.64 7.72 -38.85
N LYS A 51 -10.25 7.49 -37.59
CA LYS A 51 -9.82 8.60 -36.70
C LYS A 51 -8.50 8.28 -36.00
N ARG A 52 -7.54 9.19 -36.17
CA ARG A 52 -6.28 9.29 -35.42
C ARG A 52 -6.52 9.18 -33.91
N GLU A 53 -5.56 8.54 -33.24
CA GLU A 53 -5.10 8.85 -31.87
C GLU A 53 -6.19 9.36 -30.91
N ARG A 54 -6.90 8.42 -30.28
CA ARG A 54 -7.55 8.66 -28.99
C ARG A 54 -6.80 7.88 -27.92
N PRO A 55 -6.56 8.45 -26.73
CA PRO A 55 -5.93 7.71 -25.63
C PRO A 55 -6.76 6.49 -25.23
N GLU A 56 -6.08 5.46 -24.74
CA GLU A 56 -6.69 4.20 -24.29
C GLU A 56 -7.76 4.48 -23.21
N ASP A 57 -9.04 4.24 -23.51
CA ASP A 57 -10.13 4.44 -22.56
C ASP A 57 -9.94 3.53 -21.33
N PRO A 58 -9.84 4.07 -20.10
CA PRO A 58 -9.68 3.27 -18.89
C PRO A 58 -10.81 2.29 -18.62
N ALA A 59 -12.01 2.51 -19.16
CA ALA A 59 -13.12 1.55 -19.07
C ALA A 59 -12.96 0.40 -20.07
N LEU A 60 -12.60 0.68 -21.33
CA LEU A 60 -12.23 -0.32 -22.33
C LEU A 60 -11.05 -1.19 -21.86
N LEU A 61 -9.97 -0.58 -21.34
CA LEU A 61 -8.81 -1.29 -20.82
C LEU A 61 -9.21 -2.31 -19.75
N LYS A 62 -9.95 -1.86 -18.72
CA LYS A 62 -10.47 -2.76 -17.66
C LYS A 62 -11.39 -3.86 -18.20
N GLY A 63 -12.18 -3.55 -19.25
CA GLY A 63 -13.01 -4.54 -19.95
C GLY A 63 -12.20 -5.59 -20.69
N MET A 64 -11.03 -5.23 -21.24
CA MET A 64 -10.13 -6.13 -21.94
C MET A 64 -9.22 -6.94 -21.01
N LEU A 65 -8.65 -6.33 -19.97
CA LEU A 65 -7.88 -7.05 -18.94
C LEU A 65 -8.69 -8.20 -18.31
N ARG A 66 -9.99 -7.98 -18.05
CA ARG A 66 -10.88 -9.03 -17.53
C ARG A 66 -11.09 -10.21 -18.49
N LYS A 67 -10.89 -10.02 -19.79
CA LYS A 67 -10.90 -11.10 -20.82
C LYS A 67 -9.53 -11.77 -20.99
N GLY A 68 -8.49 -11.23 -20.36
CA GLY A 68 -7.11 -11.71 -20.46
C GLY A 68 -6.27 -10.93 -21.48
N ILE A 69 -4.98 -10.79 -21.16
CA ILE A 69 -3.97 -10.28 -22.07
C ILE A 69 -3.39 -11.46 -22.87
N PRO A 70 -3.24 -11.36 -24.20
CA PRO A 70 -2.51 -12.34 -24.99
C PRO A 70 -1.09 -12.56 -24.45
N PRO A 71 -0.59 -13.80 -24.31
CA PRO A 71 0.69 -14.06 -23.64
C PRO A 71 1.85 -13.21 -24.15
N VAL A 72 1.97 -13.05 -25.48
CA VAL A 72 3.00 -12.20 -26.14
C VAL A 72 2.97 -10.71 -25.75
N LEU A 73 1.83 -10.17 -25.29
CA LEU A 73 1.66 -8.76 -24.91
C LEU A 73 1.81 -8.49 -23.41
N ARG A 74 1.86 -9.54 -22.57
CA ARG A 74 1.91 -9.40 -21.10
C ARG A 74 3.04 -8.51 -20.61
N CYS A 75 4.27 -8.69 -21.08
CA CYS A 75 5.41 -7.87 -20.68
C CYS A 75 5.15 -6.36 -20.82
N ALA A 76 4.73 -5.93 -22.01
CA ALA A 76 4.44 -4.54 -22.31
C ALA A 76 3.22 -4.00 -21.52
N VAL A 77 2.14 -4.78 -21.43
CA VAL A 77 0.90 -4.34 -20.75
C VAL A 77 1.07 -4.30 -19.24
N TRP A 78 1.66 -5.34 -18.63
CA TRP A 78 1.86 -5.41 -17.18
C TRP A 78 2.72 -4.26 -16.66
N LEU A 79 3.91 -4.02 -17.25
CA LEU A 79 4.77 -2.94 -16.78
C LEU A 79 4.17 -1.55 -17.03
N SER A 80 3.57 -1.31 -18.21
CA SER A 80 2.94 -0.01 -18.48
C SER A 80 1.70 0.25 -17.61
N ASN A 81 0.92 -0.78 -17.23
CA ASN A 81 -0.14 -0.67 -16.24
C ASN A 81 0.40 -0.25 -14.87
N ILE A 82 1.52 -0.85 -14.42
CA ILE A 82 2.14 -0.53 -13.13
C ILE A 82 2.65 0.91 -13.14
N ILE A 83 3.42 1.31 -14.16
CA ILE A 83 3.94 2.68 -14.28
C ILE A 83 2.80 3.71 -14.31
N ALA A 84 1.76 3.49 -15.10
CA ALA A 84 0.60 4.39 -15.17
C ALA A 84 -0.15 4.51 -13.83
N THR A 85 -0.10 3.46 -13.02
CA THR A 85 -0.77 3.39 -11.71
C THR A 85 0.04 4.07 -10.60
N VAL A 86 1.35 3.87 -10.60
CA VAL A 86 2.29 4.43 -9.60
C VAL A 86 2.57 5.92 -9.88
N HIS A 87 2.55 6.33 -11.17
CA HIS A 87 2.84 7.70 -11.61
C HIS A 87 1.63 8.38 -12.28
N PRO A 88 0.47 8.53 -11.61
CA PRO A 88 -0.78 9.00 -12.22
C PRO A 88 -0.77 10.48 -12.63
N HIS A 89 0.27 11.22 -12.26
CA HIS A 89 0.48 12.62 -12.65
C HIS A 89 1.28 12.76 -13.96
N GLN A 90 1.92 11.68 -14.42
CA GLN A 90 2.66 11.68 -15.68
C GLN A 90 1.70 11.56 -16.87
N PRO A 91 2.05 12.13 -18.04
CA PRO A 91 1.23 12.01 -19.23
C PRO A 91 1.26 10.56 -19.77
N PRO A 92 0.22 10.09 -20.49
CA PRO A 92 0.11 8.69 -20.92
C PRO A 92 1.29 8.15 -21.72
N GLU A 93 2.03 9.02 -22.41
CA GLU A 93 3.23 8.71 -23.18
C GLU A 93 4.36 8.17 -22.30
N TYR A 94 4.44 8.60 -21.03
CA TYR A 94 5.45 8.14 -20.07
C TYR A 94 5.35 6.65 -19.77
N SER A 95 4.15 6.12 -19.55
CA SER A 95 3.95 4.69 -19.32
C SER A 95 4.02 3.88 -20.62
N GLN A 96 3.73 4.49 -21.78
CA GLN A 96 3.89 3.86 -23.09
C GLN A 96 5.36 3.65 -23.48
N GLU A 97 6.30 4.48 -22.99
CA GLU A 97 7.74 4.32 -23.22
C GLU A 97 8.24 2.93 -22.78
N TYR A 98 7.71 2.41 -21.67
CA TYR A 98 7.99 1.08 -21.11
C TYR A 98 7.47 -0.10 -21.94
N ARG A 99 6.84 0.18 -23.08
CA ARG A 99 6.45 -0.83 -24.08
C ARG A 99 7.50 -0.98 -25.20
N THR A 100 8.56 -0.17 -25.20
CA THR A 100 9.53 -0.05 -26.32
C THR A 100 10.88 -0.73 -26.05
N LEU A 101 11.52 -1.28 -27.09
CA LEU A 101 12.87 -1.88 -26.96
C LEU A 101 13.95 -0.88 -26.52
N ALA A 102 13.77 0.42 -26.78
CA ALA A 102 14.67 1.45 -26.29
C ALA A 102 14.70 1.49 -24.75
N LYS A 103 13.53 1.41 -24.11
CA LYS A 103 13.41 1.34 -22.65
C LYS A 103 13.91 0.02 -22.08
N VAL A 104 13.77 -1.09 -22.83
CA VAL A 104 14.38 -2.39 -22.50
C VAL A 104 15.87 -2.26 -22.32
N ARG A 105 16.59 -1.81 -23.36
CA ARG A 105 18.05 -1.65 -23.34
C ARG A 105 18.54 -0.74 -22.20
N ALA A 106 17.80 0.32 -21.90
CA ALA A 106 18.12 1.23 -20.80
C ALA A 106 17.95 0.57 -19.41
N LEU A 107 16.86 -0.18 -19.19
CA LEU A 107 16.62 -0.89 -17.93
C LEU A 107 17.56 -2.09 -17.75
N ASP A 108 17.89 -2.82 -18.82
CA ASP A 108 18.88 -3.89 -18.80
C ASP A 108 20.26 -3.37 -18.37
N LEU A 109 20.73 -2.28 -18.97
CA LEU A 109 22.02 -1.66 -18.61
C LEU A 109 22.02 -1.18 -17.16
N ALA A 110 20.93 -0.56 -16.70
CA ALA A 110 20.81 -0.12 -15.29
C ALA A 110 20.84 -1.31 -14.31
N TYR A 111 20.15 -2.40 -14.65
CA TYR A 111 20.07 -3.61 -13.83
C TYR A 111 21.40 -4.39 -13.82
N GLN A 112 22.09 -4.52 -14.95
CA GLN A 112 23.44 -5.11 -15.01
C GLN A 112 24.43 -4.33 -14.14
N ASN A 113 24.38 -2.99 -14.17
CA ASN A 113 25.21 -2.13 -13.31
C ASN A 113 24.86 -2.28 -11.81
N LEU A 114 23.60 -2.56 -11.47
CA LEU A 114 23.21 -2.91 -10.09
C LEU A 114 23.83 -4.25 -9.69
N LEU A 115 23.62 -5.32 -10.46
CA LEU A 115 24.15 -6.65 -10.16
C LEU A 115 25.68 -6.68 -10.08
N GLN A 116 26.40 -5.90 -10.92
CA GLN A 116 27.85 -5.80 -10.85
C GLN A 116 28.34 -5.08 -9.57
N ARG A 117 27.52 -4.22 -8.96
CA ARG A 117 27.83 -3.60 -7.65
C ARG A 117 27.47 -4.54 -6.49
N THR A 118 26.49 -5.41 -6.66
CA THR A 118 26.14 -6.47 -5.70
C THR A 118 27.32 -7.41 -5.47
N ILE A 119 28.00 -7.80 -6.54
CA ILE A 119 29.13 -8.72 -6.50
C ILE A 119 30.42 -7.92 -6.32
N SER A 120 31.00 -7.93 -5.11
CA SER A 120 32.09 -7.01 -4.71
C SER A 120 33.45 -7.19 -5.40
N SER A 121 33.53 -8.01 -6.46
CA SER A 121 34.75 -8.30 -7.23
C SER A 121 34.62 -7.80 -8.67
N LYS A 122 35.69 -7.18 -9.17
CA LYS A 122 35.76 -6.70 -10.57
C LYS A 122 35.86 -7.84 -11.60
N ASP A 123 36.28 -9.03 -11.15
CA ASP A 123 36.50 -10.19 -12.02
C ASP A 123 35.33 -11.19 -11.99
N SER A 124 34.32 -10.96 -11.15
CA SER A 124 33.14 -11.83 -11.05
C SER A 124 32.14 -11.54 -12.16
N ASN A 125 31.74 -12.59 -12.88
CA ASN A 125 30.77 -12.53 -13.97
C ASN A 125 29.34 -12.65 -13.43
N ILE A 126 28.48 -11.65 -13.69
CA ILE A 126 27.05 -11.65 -13.29
C ILE A 126 26.25 -12.85 -13.85
N HIS A 127 26.76 -13.53 -14.89
CA HIS A 127 26.15 -14.71 -15.50
C HIS A 127 26.70 -16.04 -14.98
N ASP A 128 27.76 -16.05 -14.17
CA ASP A 128 28.30 -17.28 -13.58
C ASP A 128 27.50 -17.64 -12.33
N GLU A 129 26.86 -18.81 -12.34
CA GLU A 129 26.03 -19.27 -11.23
C GLU A 129 26.79 -19.38 -9.92
N THR A 130 28.07 -19.73 -9.95
CA THR A 130 28.87 -19.92 -8.74
C THR A 130 29.02 -18.63 -7.94
N THR A 131 29.05 -17.48 -8.63
CA THR A 131 29.11 -16.14 -8.00
C THR A 131 27.90 -15.86 -7.09
N TRP A 132 26.74 -16.46 -7.38
CA TRP A 132 25.49 -16.19 -6.68
C TRP A 132 25.11 -17.26 -5.65
N LYS A 133 25.83 -18.39 -5.58
CA LYS A 133 25.49 -19.49 -4.66
C LYS A 133 25.56 -19.06 -3.21
N ASP A 134 26.67 -18.44 -2.80
CA ASP A 134 26.96 -18.12 -1.39
C ASP A 134 26.24 -16.86 -0.87
N LEU A 135 25.55 -16.11 -1.73
CA LEU A 135 24.75 -14.95 -1.33
C LEU A 135 23.42 -15.40 -0.72
N ASN A 136 23.00 -14.79 0.39
CA ASN A 136 21.68 -15.05 0.96
C ASN A 136 20.58 -14.44 0.07
N THR A 137 19.52 -15.21 -0.22
CA THR A 137 18.34 -14.71 -0.95
C THR A 137 17.36 -14.07 0.04
N PRO A 138 17.00 -12.78 -0.10
CA PRO A 138 15.94 -12.19 0.72
C PRO A 138 14.60 -12.88 0.42
N ASN A 139 14.01 -13.55 1.43
CA ASN A 139 12.73 -14.22 1.28
C ASN A 139 11.52 -13.33 1.63
N PHE A 140 11.77 -12.16 2.22
CA PHE A 140 10.76 -11.19 2.68
C PHE A 140 9.66 -11.80 3.57
N GLY A 141 10.00 -12.84 4.34
CA GLY A 141 9.04 -13.56 5.19
C GLY A 141 8.26 -14.67 4.49
N ASN A 142 8.51 -14.93 3.20
CA ASN A 142 8.05 -16.14 2.53
C ASN A 142 8.94 -17.33 2.91
N ASN A 143 8.63 -17.96 4.03
CA ASN A 143 9.27 -19.20 4.43
C ASN A 143 8.69 -20.37 3.62
N LEU A 144 9.14 -20.52 2.37
CA LEU A 144 8.84 -21.67 1.52
C LEU A 144 9.56 -22.92 2.04
N GLU A 145 8.96 -23.63 3.00
CA GLU A 145 9.44 -24.96 3.41
C GLU A 145 9.24 -26.04 2.32
N LYS A 146 8.51 -25.73 1.24
CA LYS A 146 7.99 -26.70 0.25
C LYS A 146 8.60 -26.64 -1.15
N PHE A 147 9.58 -25.80 -1.45
CA PHE A 147 10.19 -25.74 -2.79
C PHE A 147 11.71 -25.74 -2.80
N LEU A 148 12.24 -26.18 -3.95
CA LEU A 148 13.66 -26.24 -4.31
C LEU A 148 14.33 -24.86 -4.16
N GLU A 149 15.66 -24.85 -3.99
CA GLU A 149 16.49 -23.64 -4.03
C GLU A 149 16.05 -22.69 -5.17
N PRO A 150 15.77 -21.40 -4.88
CA PRO A 150 15.21 -20.49 -5.86
C PRO A 150 16.14 -20.35 -7.07
N THR A 151 15.56 -20.31 -8.26
CA THR A 151 16.35 -20.16 -9.50
C THR A 151 17.25 -18.92 -9.42
N ILE A 152 18.42 -18.97 -10.05
CA ILE A 152 19.36 -17.84 -10.03
C ILE A 152 18.75 -16.54 -10.56
N THR A 153 17.79 -16.64 -11.48
CA THR A 153 16.98 -15.53 -11.99
C THR A 153 16.15 -14.88 -10.87
N VAL A 154 15.40 -15.66 -10.09
CA VAL A 154 14.65 -15.18 -8.92
C VAL A 154 15.61 -14.59 -7.88
N LYS A 155 16.72 -15.29 -7.60
CA LYS A 155 17.74 -14.88 -6.62
C LYS A 155 18.33 -13.50 -6.92
N ARG A 156 18.74 -13.26 -8.17
CA ARG A 156 19.28 -11.97 -8.62
C ARG A 156 18.27 -10.84 -8.51
N VAL A 157 17.01 -11.09 -8.89
CA VAL A 157 15.94 -10.07 -8.77
C VAL A 157 15.65 -9.76 -7.30
N MET A 158 15.49 -10.76 -6.43
CA MET A 158 15.22 -10.54 -4.99
C MET A 158 16.35 -9.80 -4.28
N ILE A 159 17.62 -10.14 -4.57
CA ILE A 159 18.78 -9.40 -4.04
C ILE A 159 18.79 -7.96 -4.56
N GLY A 160 18.55 -7.73 -5.86
CA GLY A 160 18.47 -6.39 -6.42
C GLY A 160 17.36 -5.54 -5.78
N VAL A 161 16.19 -6.13 -5.51
CA VAL A 161 15.07 -5.47 -4.83
C VAL A 161 15.43 -5.10 -3.38
N ASP A 162 16.01 -6.00 -2.58
CA ASP A 162 16.44 -5.66 -1.21
C ASP A 162 17.55 -4.59 -1.21
N GLN A 163 18.52 -4.66 -2.12
CA GLN A 163 19.60 -3.66 -2.17
C GLN A 163 19.13 -2.25 -2.53
N VAL A 164 18.13 -2.12 -3.41
CA VAL A 164 17.63 -0.80 -3.86
C VAL A 164 16.56 -0.24 -2.93
N LEU A 165 15.66 -1.08 -2.42
CA LEU A 165 14.58 -0.63 -1.53
C LEU A 165 15.02 -0.60 -0.06
N GLY A 166 15.87 -1.53 0.37
CA GLY A 166 16.56 -1.55 1.67
C GLY A 166 15.70 -1.59 2.91
N VAL A 167 14.37 -1.59 2.79
CA VAL A 167 13.44 -1.22 3.88
C VAL A 167 12.14 -2.07 3.87
N ILE A 168 11.95 -2.97 2.89
CA ILE A 168 10.90 -4.00 2.99
C ILE A 168 11.28 -4.97 4.12
N GLU A 169 10.52 -4.95 5.21
CA GLU A 169 10.72 -5.83 6.36
C GLU A 169 10.07 -7.20 6.12
N TYR A 170 8.85 -7.20 5.58
CA TYR A 170 8.03 -8.40 5.43
C TYR A 170 6.99 -8.20 4.32
N SER A 171 7.17 -8.92 3.22
CA SER A 171 6.25 -8.95 2.08
C SER A 171 6.30 -10.36 1.46
N PRO A 172 5.59 -11.34 2.06
CA PRO A 172 5.79 -12.74 1.72
C PRO A 172 5.21 -13.09 0.34
N ILE A 173 4.43 -12.19 -0.26
CA ILE A 173 3.93 -12.29 -1.64
C ILE A 173 4.99 -11.96 -2.71
N LEU A 174 6.09 -11.32 -2.31
CA LEU A 174 7.06 -10.74 -3.24
C LEU A 174 7.84 -11.79 -4.08
N PRO A 175 8.29 -12.93 -3.51
CA PRO A 175 8.90 -14.00 -4.31
C PRO A 175 7.93 -14.62 -5.31
N THR A 176 6.68 -14.87 -4.92
CA THR A 176 5.65 -15.43 -5.81
C THR A 176 5.31 -14.48 -6.96
N LEU A 177 5.22 -13.17 -6.70
CA LEU A 177 5.09 -12.18 -7.78
C LEU A 177 6.33 -12.13 -8.69
N CYS A 178 7.54 -12.33 -8.15
CA CYS A 178 8.75 -12.41 -8.95
C CYS A 178 8.68 -13.56 -9.97
N GLU A 179 8.35 -14.78 -9.53
CA GLU A 179 8.24 -15.96 -10.39
C GLU A 179 7.14 -15.80 -11.44
N LEU A 180 5.96 -15.32 -11.03
CA LEU A 180 4.85 -15.08 -11.95
C LEU A 180 5.20 -14.05 -13.03
N LEU A 181 5.92 -12.97 -12.67
CA LEU A 181 6.36 -11.96 -13.63
C LEU A 181 7.50 -12.49 -14.53
N LEU A 182 8.47 -13.23 -13.98
CA LEU A 182 9.59 -13.83 -14.75
C LEU A 182 9.12 -14.82 -15.82
N SER A 183 7.95 -15.44 -15.63
CA SER A 183 7.35 -16.32 -16.66
C SER A 183 6.97 -15.59 -17.97
N HIS A 184 6.96 -14.25 -17.99
CA HIS A 184 6.65 -13.44 -19.18
C HIS A 184 7.54 -12.19 -19.37
N MET A 185 8.49 -11.90 -18.46
CA MET A 185 9.30 -10.68 -18.45
C MET A 185 10.79 -10.98 -18.18
N SER A 186 11.69 -10.13 -18.67
CA SER A 186 13.13 -10.18 -18.33
C SER A 186 13.39 -9.73 -16.89
N GLU A 187 14.53 -10.14 -16.31
CA GLU A 187 14.91 -9.80 -14.93
C GLU A 187 14.87 -8.30 -14.64
N SER A 188 15.39 -7.46 -15.56
CA SER A 188 15.37 -5.99 -15.43
C SER A 188 13.95 -5.42 -15.37
N TYR A 189 13.03 -6.01 -16.12
CA TYR A 189 11.62 -5.64 -16.16
C TYR A 189 10.87 -6.12 -14.93
N VAL A 190 11.18 -7.32 -14.40
CA VAL A 190 10.62 -7.80 -13.13
C VAL A 190 11.14 -6.97 -11.96
N PHE A 191 12.45 -6.72 -11.88
CA PHE A 191 13.05 -5.82 -10.91
C PHE A 191 12.38 -4.44 -10.95
N CYS A 192 12.21 -3.85 -12.14
CA CYS A 192 11.50 -2.57 -12.29
C CYS A 192 10.04 -2.68 -11.82
N ALA A 193 9.29 -3.69 -12.24
CA ALA A 193 7.90 -3.89 -11.84
C ALA A 193 7.74 -3.97 -10.32
N LEU A 194 8.53 -4.81 -9.66
CA LEU A 194 8.49 -5.02 -8.21
C LEU A 194 8.91 -3.77 -7.44
N ARG A 195 9.94 -3.04 -7.91
CA ARG A 195 10.37 -1.75 -7.33
C ARG A 195 9.23 -0.72 -7.36
N GLU A 196 8.56 -0.58 -8.51
CA GLU A 196 7.46 0.37 -8.68
C GLU A 196 6.23 -0.03 -7.86
N MET A 197 5.88 -1.33 -7.82
CA MET A 197 4.82 -1.82 -6.94
C MET A 197 5.10 -1.52 -5.45
N ALA A 198 6.33 -1.72 -5.00
CA ALA A 198 6.74 -1.45 -3.62
C ALA A 198 6.77 0.05 -3.27
N HIS A 199 6.88 0.94 -4.27
CA HIS A 199 6.68 2.39 -4.07
C HIS A 199 5.21 2.80 -3.91
N ALA A 200 4.27 1.86 -4.11
CA ALA A 200 2.83 2.03 -3.89
C ALA A 200 2.25 0.84 -3.06
N PRO A 201 2.70 0.63 -1.81
CA PRO A 201 2.32 -0.55 -1.01
C PRO A 201 0.80 -0.60 -0.72
N ASN A 202 0.20 0.57 -0.45
CA ASN A 202 -1.25 0.77 -0.34
C ASN A 202 -2.05 0.36 -1.60
N TRP A 203 -1.38 0.15 -2.74
CA TRP A 203 -1.99 -0.30 -3.98
C TRP A 203 -1.70 -1.76 -4.32
N TYR A 204 -0.50 -2.27 -4.09
CA TYR A 204 -0.05 -3.59 -4.58
C TYR A 204 0.12 -4.65 -3.49
N PHE A 205 1.02 -4.44 -2.53
CA PHE A 205 1.29 -5.37 -1.42
C PHE A 205 1.82 -4.65 -0.17
N PRO A 206 1.58 -5.19 1.03
CA PRO A 206 2.20 -4.72 2.27
C PRO A 206 3.71 -4.94 2.26
N THR A 207 4.45 -4.11 2.98
CA THR A 207 5.92 -4.19 3.15
C THR A 207 6.35 -4.47 4.60
N TYR A 208 5.38 -4.59 5.52
CA TYR A 208 5.61 -4.85 6.95
C TYR A 208 4.67 -5.95 7.51
N ARG A 209 5.11 -6.66 8.56
CA ARG A 209 4.39 -7.81 9.14
C ARG A 209 2.98 -7.44 9.62
N ARG A 210 2.85 -6.25 10.23
CA ARG A 210 1.57 -5.70 10.71
C ARG A 210 0.64 -5.26 9.58
N GLU A 211 1.16 -4.67 8.50
CA GLU A 211 0.34 -4.34 7.32
C GLU A 211 -0.21 -5.62 6.67
N TYR A 212 0.61 -6.67 6.59
CA TYR A 212 0.20 -7.98 6.07
C TYR A 212 -0.90 -8.61 6.93
N ALA A 213 -0.72 -8.66 8.25
CA ALA A 213 -1.76 -9.12 9.18
C ALA A 213 -3.05 -8.29 9.05
N ALA A 214 -2.96 -6.95 8.98
CA ALA A 214 -4.11 -6.07 8.80
C ALA A 214 -4.85 -6.29 7.48
N TRP A 215 -4.13 -6.59 6.38
CA TRP A 215 -4.75 -6.95 5.10
C TRP A 215 -5.56 -8.25 5.20
N VAL A 216 -4.99 -9.28 5.81
CA VAL A 216 -5.66 -10.58 5.96
C VAL A 216 -6.87 -10.45 6.90
N ASN A 217 -6.74 -9.74 8.02
CA ASN A 217 -7.87 -9.46 8.91
C ASN A 217 -8.97 -8.65 8.21
N ALA A 218 -8.60 -7.58 7.48
CA ALA A 218 -9.55 -6.79 6.71
C ALA A 218 -10.27 -7.60 5.62
N PHE A 219 -9.63 -8.63 5.05
CA PHE A 219 -10.26 -9.58 4.15
C PHE A 219 -11.28 -10.46 4.88
N CYS A 220 -10.91 -11.03 6.03
CA CYS A 220 -11.79 -11.81 6.88
C CYS A 220 -13.04 -11.00 7.30
N ASP A 221 -12.87 -9.76 7.76
CA ASP A 221 -13.95 -8.82 8.08
C ASP A 221 -14.89 -8.55 6.90
N ILE A 222 -14.33 -8.31 5.71
CA ILE A 222 -15.11 -8.09 4.49
C ILE A 222 -15.89 -9.36 4.12
N LEU A 223 -15.28 -10.54 4.21
CA LEU A 223 -15.91 -11.81 3.90
C LEU A 223 -17.03 -12.15 4.91
N GLU A 224 -16.79 -11.99 6.20
CA GLU A 224 -17.77 -12.22 7.26
C GLU A 224 -18.97 -11.27 7.15
N ARG A 225 -18.72 -9.98 6.89
CA ARG A 225 -19.79 -8.98 6.70
C ARG A 225 -20.62 -9.19 5.43
N LEU A 226 -20.05 -9.79 4.38
CA LEU A 226 -20.74 -10.02 3.11
C LEU A 226 -21.38 -11.42 3.01
N HIS A 227 -20.73 -12.44 3.56
CA HIS A 227 -21.03 -13.87 3.42
C HIS A 227 -20.74 -14.64 4.73
N PRO A 228 -21.51 -14.39 5.82
CA PRO A 228 -21.22 -14.97 7.14
C PRO A 228 -21.25 -16.51 7.16
N THR A 229 -22.10 -17.15 6.35
CA THR A 229 -22.13 -18.61 6.21
C THR A 229 -20.87 -19.19 5.56
N THR A 230 -20.17 -18.39 4.74
CA THR A 230 -18.88 -18.77 4.16
C THR A 230 -17.78 -18.54 5.18
N ALA A 231 -17.80 -17.42 5.91
CA ALA A 231 -16.85 -17.17 7.00
C ALA A 231 -16.89 -18.28 8.07
N ASN A 232 -18.08 -18.67 8.53
CA ASN A 232 -18.24 -19.73 9.53
C ASN A 232 -17.71 -21.09 9.03
N PHE A 233 -17.85 -21.40 7.73
CA PHE A 233 -17.28 -22.61 7.15
C PHE A 233 -15.74 -22.63 7.27
N TYR A 234 -15.06 -21.53 6.91
CA TYR A 234 -13.59 -21.47 7.04
C TYR A 234 -13.10 -21.28 8.48
N LYS A 235 -13.93 -20.77 9.40
CA LYS A 235 -13.67 -20.78 10.85
C LYS A 235 -13.70 -22.20 11.42
N LEU A 236 -14.68 -23.01 11.02
CA LEU A 236 -14.83 -24.40 11.47
C LEU A 236 -13.63 -25.25 11.05
N HIS A 237 -13.13 -25.07 9.82
CA HIS A 237 -11.94 -25.76 9.30
C HIS A 237 -10.59 -25.13 9.71
N GLY A 238 -10.54 -24.36 10.80
CA GLY A 238 -9.28 -23.89 11.40
C GLY A 238 -8.45 -22.86 10.62
N VAL A 239 -8.73 -22.59 9.35
CA VAL A 239 -7.90 -21.71 8.49
C VAL A 239 -8.18 -20.20 8.64
N TRP A 240 -9.11 -19.81 9.52
CA TRP A 240 -9.51 -18.40 9.72
C TRP A 240 -8.52 -17.59 10.56
N ASN A 241 -7.27 -17.50 10.10
CA ASN A 241 -6.19 -16.75 10.74
C ASN A 241 -5.15 -16.29 9.70
N VAL A 242 -4.19 -15.46 10.12
CA VAL A 242 -3.19 -14.85 9.22
C VAL A 242 -2.34 -15.89 8.47
N PRO A 243 -1.79 -16.95 9.11
CA PRO A 243 -1.14 -18.06 8.41
C PRO A 243 -2.08 -18.85 7.50
N GLY A 244 -3.29 -19.17 7.96
CA GLY A 244 -4.25 -20.02 7.24
C GLY A 244 -4.73 -19.44 5.92
N MET A 245 -4.68 -18.12 5.74
CA MET A 245 -5.03 -17.43 4.48
C MET A 245 -3.85 -17.24 3.52
N ALA A 246 -2.68 -17.84 3.80
CA ALA A 246 -1.48 -17.74 2.96
C ALA A 246 -1.71 -18.14 1.48
N PRO A 247 -2.50 -19.18 1.12
CA PRO A 247 -2.75 -19.54 -0.29
C PRO A 247 -3.36 -18.41 -1.15
N ILE A 248 -3.96 -17.40 -0.51
CA ILE A 248 -4.49 -16.18 -1.16
C ILE A 248 -3.50 -15.02 -1.08
N PHE A 249 -2.93 -14.76 0.10
CA PHE A 249 -2.20 -13.51 0.39
C PHE A 249 -0.68 -13.58 0.30
N ARG A 250 -0.10 -14.78 0.46
CA ARG A 250 1.31 -15.09 0.20
C ARG A 250 1.46 -15.67 -1.20
N ASP A 251 0.65 -16.68 -1.51
CA ASP A 251 0.87 -17.50 -2.70
C ASP A 251 0.13 -16.97 -3.94
N PHE A 252 -0.58 -15.84 -3.85
CA PHE A 252 -1.29 -15.22 -4.98
C PHE A 252 -2.12 -16.22 -5.80
N PHE A 253 -2.79 -17.16 -5.11
CA PHE A 253 -3.56 -18.26 -5.69
C PHE A 253 -2.76 -19.33 -6.49
N THR A 254 -1.42 -19.35 -6.52
CA THR A 254 -0.63 -20.36 -7.27
C THR A 254 -0.91 -21.79 -6.83
N ASP A 255 -1.08 -21.98 -5.52
CA ASP A 255 -1.31 -23.30 -4.92
C ASP A 255 -2.77 -23.73 -5.05
N LEU A 256 -3.66 -22.80 -5.40
CA LEU A 256 -5.10 -23.03 -5.54
C LEU A 256 -5.49 -23.24 -6.99
N LEU A 257 -5.13 -22.32 -7.89
CA LEU A 257 -5.64 -22.24 -9.27
C LEU A 257 -4.58 -22.68 -10.31
N PRO A 258 -5.00 -23.30 -11.43
CA PRO A 258 -4.18 -23.47 -12.62
C PRO A 258 -3.43 -22.20 -13.06
N LYS A 259 -2.17 -22.34 -13.50
CA LYS A 259 -1.23 -21.23 -13.78
C LYS A 259 -1.82 -20.20 -14.76
N GLU A 260 -2.55 -20.63 -15.78
CA GLU A 260 -3.23 -19.77 -16.75
C GLU A 260 -4.31 -18.88 -16.12
N TYR A 261 -5.01 -19.36 -15.09
CA TYR A 261 -6.01 -18.60 -14.34
C TYR A 261 -5.36 -17.62 -13.35
N VAL A 262 -4.26 -18.01 -12.71
CA VAL A 262 -3.43 -17.10 -11.89
C VAL A 262 -2.89 -15.95 -12.74
N LEU A 263 -2.39 -16.24 -13.94
CA LEU A 263 -1.92 -15.23 -14.90
C LEU A 263 -3.07 -14.32 -15.38
N ARG A 264 -4.31 -14.83 -15.52
CA ARG A 264 -5.51 -14.02 -15.79
C ARG A 264 -5.90 -13.12 -14.60
N ILE A 265 -5.62 -13.51 -13.36
CA ILE A 265 -5.78 -12.64 -12.18
C ILE A 265 -4.68 -11.56 -12.18
N LEU A 266 -3.44 -11.93 -12.50
CA LEU A 266 -2.29 -11.01 -12.61
C LEU A 266 -2.52 -9.94 -13.69
N ASP A 267 -3.06 -10.32 -14.85
CA ASP A 267 -3.47 -9.40 -15.92
C ASP A 267 -4.32 -8.23 -15.39
N ILE A 268 -5.22 -8.50 -14.42
CA ILE A 268 -6.10 -7.49 -13.82
C ILE A 268 -5.43 -6.79 -12.63
N TYR A 269 -4.64 -7.50 -11.83
CA TYR A 269 -3.92 -6.99 -10.66
C TYR A 269 -2.91 -5.90 -11.02
N THR A 270 -2.22 -6.00 -12.16
CA THR A 270 -1.25 -4.97 -12.58
C THR A 270 -1.85 -3.56 -12.69
N LEU A 271 -3.15 -3.44 -12.95
CA LEU A 271 -3.89 -2.17 -13.00
C LEU A 271 -4.79 -1.93 -11.76
N GLU A 272 -5.61 -2.92 -11.35
CA GLU A 272 -6.56 -2.75 -10.25
C GLU A 272 -5.95 -3.02 -8.84
N GLY A 273 -4.71 -3.53 -8.77
CA GLY A 273 -3.95 -3.74 -7.52
C GLY A 273 -4.56 -4.76 -6.56
N SER A 274 -4.17 -4.68 -5.29
CA SER A 274 -4.55 -5.57 -4.18
C SER A 274 -6.04 -5.86 -4.03
N LYS A 275 -6.90 -4.92 -4.45
CA LYS A 275 -8.35 -5.13 -4.51
C LYS A 275 -8.74 -6.37 -5.33
N VAL A 276 -7.94 -6.73 -6.33
CA VAL A 276 -8.14 -7.94 -7.13
C VAL A 276 -8.03 -9.19 -6.26
N ILE A 277 -7.00 -9.29 -5.40
CA ILE A 277 -6.83 -10.41 -4.46
C ILE A 277 -8.07 -10.56 -3.58
N PHE A 278 -8.56 -9.48 -2.97
CA PHE A 278 -9.74 -9.55 -2.11
C PHE A 278 -11.02 -9.93 -2.89
N ARG A 279 -11.20 -9.43 -4.12
CA ARG A 279 -12.36 -9.77 -4.96
C ARG A 279 -12.37 -11.24 -5.37
N PHE A 280 -11.23 -11.75 -5.85
CA PHE A 280 -11.10 -13.13 -6.30
C PHE A 280 -11.11 -14.10 -5.12
N GLY A 281 -10.46 -13.77 -4.00
CA GLY A 281 -10.55 -14.53 -2.75
C GLY A 281 -11.99 -14.66 -2.26
N VAL A 282 -12.73 -13.55 -2.06
CA VAL A 282 -14.14 -13.61 -1.65
C VAL A 282 -14.98 -14.41 -2.65
N ALA A 283 -14.78 -14.22 -3.94
CA ALA A 283 -15.55 -14.94 -4.95
C ALA A 283 -15.24 -16.46 -4.96
N LEU A 284 -13.98 -16.84 -4.85
CA LEU A 284 -13.51 -18.23 -4.87
C LEU A 284 -14.01 -19.00 -3.65
N LEU A 285 -13.80 -18.45 -2.44
CA LEU A 285 -14.24 -19.05 -1.18
C LEU A 285 -15.78 -19.18 -1.11
N VAL A 286 -16.52 -18.21 -1.65
CA VAL A 286 -18.00 -18.30 -1.73
C VAL A 286 -18.45 -19.36 -2.71
N LEU A 287 -17.79 -19.50 -3.87
CA LEU A 287 -18.17 -20.49 -4.88
C LEU A 287 -17.82 -21.92 -4.42
N PHE A 288 -16.64 -22.14 -3.84
CA PHE A 288 -16.28 -23.44 -3.28
C PHE A 288 -17.25 -23.87 -2.17
N LYS A 289 -17.57 -22.99 -1.21
CA LYS A 289 -18.56 -23.30 -0.16
C LYS A 289 -19.94 -23.64 -0.75
N MET A 290 -20.34 -22.97 -1.83
CA MET A 290 -21.60 -23.28 -2.52
C MET A 290 -21.57 -24.69 -3.13
N ASP A 291 -20.49 -25.07 -3.81
CA ASP A 291 -20.27 -26.39 -4.39
C ASP A 291 -20.34 -27.51 -3.34
N GLN A 292 -19.59 -27.37 -2.25
CA GLN A 292 -19.60 -28.33 -1.13
C GLN A 292 -20.98 -28.50 -0.50
N SER A 293 -21.79 -27.42 -0.45
CA SER A 293 -23.17 -27.48 0.05
C SER A 293 -24.11 -28.26 -0.88
N SER A 294 -23.86 -28.24 -2.18
CA SER A 294 -24.62 -28.98 -3.19
C SER A 294 -24.21 -30.45 -3.25
N ASN A 295 -22.92 -30.77 -3.10
CA ASN A 295 -22.47 -32.17 -3.07
C ASN A 295 -22.91 -32.89 -1.79
N GLY A 296 -22.89 -32.21 -0.64
CA GLY A 296 -23.35 -32.77 0.64
C GLY A 296 -24.85 -33.12 0.70
N SER A 297 -25.66 -32.64 -0.25
CA SER A 297 -27.10 -32.99 -0.35
C SER A 297 -27.39 -34.13 -1.32
N ASN A 298 -26.43 -34.55 -2.16
CA ASN A 298 -26.62 -35.56 -3.20
C ASN A 298 -26.19 -36.99 -2.80
N ASN A 299 -25.80 -37.23 -1.55
CA ASN A 299 -25.48 -38.60 -1.07
C ASN A 299 -26.74 -39.47 -0.78
N ARG A 300 -27.92 -39.05 -1.25
CA ARG A 300 -29.11 -39.89 -1.42
C ARG A 300 -29.78 -39.58 -2.76
N LEU A 301 -29.71 -40.58 -3.65
CA LEU A 301 -30.34 -40.69 -4.98
C LEU A 301 -29.58 -40.03 -6.15
N ASP A 302 -29.49 -40.84 -7.20
CA ASP A 302 -28.81 -40.65 -8.48
C ASP A 302 -29.21 -39.34 -9.18
N SER A 303 -28.24 -38.62 -9.77
CA SER A 303 -28.42 -37.23 -10.23
C SER A 303 -27.87 -37.01 -11.64
N SER A 304 -28.64 -37.39 -12.65
CA SER A 304 -28.43 -37.00 -14.06
C SER A 304 -28.93 -35.59 -14.40
N ASP A 305 -29.76 -34.96 -13.56
CA ASP A 305 -30.59 -33.81 -13.95
C ASP A 305 -30.34 -32.53 -13.13
N VAL A 306 -29.26 -31.79 -13.47
CA VAL A 306 -29.03 -30.42 -12.94
C VAL A 306 -28.70 -29.37 -14.02
N PHE A 307 -28.35 -29.76 -15.25
CA PHE A 307 -27.71 -28.83 -16.22
C PHE A 307 -28.50 -28.43 -17.48
N ASP A 308 -29.76 -28.84 -17.70
CA ASP A 308 -30.50 -28.56 -18.95
C ASP A 308 -31.76 -27.67 -18.82
N SER A 309 -31.89 -26.86 -17.77
CA SER A 309 -32.98 -25.87 -17.64
C SER A 309 -32.49 -24.41 -17.72
N THR A 310 -32.03 -23.98 -18.89
CA THR A 310 -32.11 -22.57 -19.37
C THR A 310 -31.89 -22.46 -20.90
N ARG A 311 -32.61 -23.26 -21.70
CA ARG A 311 -32.61 -23.10 -23.17
C ARG A 311 -33.99 -23.10 -23.80
N SER A 312 -34.81 -22.13 -23.40
CA SER A 312 -36.07 -21.80 -24.08
C SER A 312 -36.34 -20.30 -23.96
N VAL A 313 -36.43 -19.61 -25.09
CA VAL A 313 -37.03 -18.26 -25.17
C VAL A 313 -38.47 -18.46 -25.66
N PRO A 314 -39.50 -18.13 -24.88
CA PRO A 314 -40.87 -18.13 -25.38
C PRO A 314 -41.15 -16.83 -26.14
N GLU A 315 -41.78 -16.96 -27.32
CA GLU A 315 -42.48 -15.85 -27.96
C GLU A 315 -43.69 -15.42 -27.12
N ILE A 316 -44.14 -14.18 -27.33
CA ILE A 316 -45.28 -13.60 -26.64
C ILE A 316 -46.55 -13.93 -27.43
N GLU A 317 -47.47 -14.69 -26.83
CA GLU A 317 -48.90 -14.63 -27.17
C GLU A 317 -49.76 -14.48 -25.90
N LEU A 318 -50.94 -13.90 -26.08
CA LEU A 318 -51.82 -13.42 -25.01
C LEU A 318 -52.85 -14.47 -24.55
N THR A 319 -53.63 -14.08 -23.53
CA THR A 319 -54.79 -14.75 -22.90
C THR A 319 -54.44 -15.70 -21.75
N GLY A 320 -55.18 -15.75 -20.62
CA GLY A 320 -56.24 -14.85 -20.16
C GLY A 320 -56.99 -15.41 -18.94
N LEU A 321 -57.41 -14.53 -18.03
CA LEU A 321 -58.48 -14.67 -17.00
C LEU A 321 -58.38 -15.78 -15.92
N ASP A 322 -58.49 -15.33 -14.67
CA ASP A 322 -59.36 -15.82 -13.58
C ASP A 322 -59.18 -17.24 -12.98
N SER A 323 -59.50 -17.52 -11.70
CA SER A 323 -59.71 -16.66 -10.50
C SER A 323 -59.79 -17.55 -9.23
N ASN A 324 -59.68 -16.94 -8.04
CA ASN A 324 -60.32 -17.35 -6.75
C ASN A 324 -59.89 -18.68 -6.06
N LYS A 325 -59.41 -18.63 -4.79
CA LYS A 325 -60.15 -18.86 -3.51
C LYS A 325 -60.28 -20.36 -3.14
N ASP A 326 -60.44 -20.81 -1.89
CA ASP A 326 -60.38 -20.28 -0.50
C ASP A 326 -60.27 -21.54 0.43
N GLY A 327 -59.96 -21.36 1.73
CA GLY A 327 -60.17 -22.40 2.78
C GLY A 327 -58.91 -23.17 3.22
N ASP A 328 -58.40 -23.19 4.45
CA ASP A 328 -58.85 -22.89 5.84
C ASP A 328 -59.10 -24.16 6.70
N ASN A 329 -58.78 -24.05 8.01
CA ASN A 329 -58.91 -25.03 9.11
C ASN A 329 -58.03 -26.31 9.10
N ASN A 330 -57.68 -26.93 10.25
CA ASN A 330 -57.35 -26.47 11.62
C ASN A 330 -56.92 -27.72 12.45
N ASN A 331 -56.20 -27.54 13.58
CA ASN A 331 -56.20 -28.42 14.79
C ASN A 331 -55.85 -29.94 14.63
N ASN A 332 -54.95 -30.57 15.39
CA ASN A 332 -54.68 -30.52 16.84
C ASN A 332 -53.38 -31.31 17.18
N ASP A 333 -52.77 -30.94 18.32
CA ASP A 333 -52.17 -31.75 19.40
C ASP A 333 -51.76 -33.23 19.16
N ASP A 334 -50.52 -33.57 19.51
CA ASP A 334 -50.24 -34.56 20.56
C ASP A 334 -48.76 -34.49 21.03
N GLU A 335 -48.54 -34.51 22.35
CA GLU A 335 -47.22 -34.55 22.98
C GLU A 335 -46.66 -35.97 23.02
N LYS A 336 -45.40 -36.18 22.60
CA LYS A 336 -44.56 -37.29 23.09
C LYS A 336 -43.08 -36.90 23.16
N GLU A 337 -42.57 -36.83 24.37
CA GLU A 337 -41.16 -37.04 24.67
C GLU A 337 -40.86 -38.55 24.53
N GLU A 338 -39.90 -38.92 23.68
CA GLU A 338 -39.21 -40.22 23.76
C GLU A 338 -37.70 -39.98 23.60
N ASP A 339 -36.95 -40.30 24.65
CA ASP A 339 -35.49 -40.27 24.66
C ASP A 339 -34.91 -41.24 23.63
N VAL A 340 -33.94 -40.78 22.83
CA VAL A 340 -33.09 -41.65 22.01
C VAL A 340 -31.64 -41.34 22.32
N GLU A 341 -30.96 -42.35 22.85
CA GLU A 341 -29.60 -42.26 23.41
C GLU A 341 -28.55 -41.83 22.36
N ASP A 342 -27.64 -40.94 22.78
CA ASP A 342 -26.44 -40.55 22.02
C ASP A 342 -25.54 -41.77 21.77
N GLN A 343 -25.71 -42.43 20.61
CA GLN A 343 -24.65 -43.27 20.04
C GLN A 343 -23.68 -42.38 19.26
N GLN A 344 -22.78 -41.75 20.00
CA GLN A 344 -21.57 -41.14 19.45
C GLN A 344 -20.71 -42.24 18.83
N GLN A 345 -20.92 -42.50 17.54
CA GLN A 345 -19.90 -43.08 16.70
C GLN A 345 -18.83 -42.00 16.51
N GLU A 346 -17.80 -42.05 17.34
CA GLU A 346 -16.49 -41.45 17.06
C GLU A 346 -15.91 -42.13 15.82
N GLN A 347 -16.41 -41.73 14.66
CA GLN A 347 -15.75 -41.95 13.39
C GLN A 347 -14.64 -40.91 13.32
N GLU A 348 -13.39 -41.36 13.35
CA GLU A 348 -12.22 -40.50 13.14
C GLU A 348 -12.29 -39.93 11.71
N ASP A 349 -12.95 -38.79 11.55
CA ASP A 349 -13.00 -38.06 10.29
C ASP A 349 -11.57 -37.70 9.88
N GLU A 350 -11.19 -38.13 8.67
CA GLU A 350 -9.91 -37.74 8.06
C GLU A 350 -9.84 -36.20 8.01
N ASP A 351 -8.74 -35.63 8.53
CA ASP A 351 -8.56 -34.19 8.71
C ASP A 351 -8.75 -33.44 7.37
N PHE A 352 -9.92 -32.82 7.21
CA PHE A 352 -10.35 -32.25 5.92
C PHE A 352 -9.55 -30.97 5.60
N ASP A 353 -8.49 -31.13 4.82
CA ASP A 353 -7.75 -30.01 4.25
C ASP A 353 -8.61 -29.26 3.22
N VAL A 354 -9.27 -28.21 3.69
CA VAL A 354 -10.11 -27.31 2.91
C VAL A 354 -9.37 -26.65 1.74
N TRP A 355 -8.04 -26.49 1.81
CA TRP A 355 -7.25 -25.89 0.74
C TRP A 355 -6.90 -26.91 -0.35
N GLU A 356 -6.51 -28.14 0.01
CA GLU A 356 -6.30 -29.20 -0.98
C GLU A 356 -7.62 -29.58 -1.67
N ALA A 357 -8.73 -29.65 -0.93
CA ALA A 357 -10.06 -29.84 -1.50
C ALA A 357 -10.48 -28.70 -2.46
N LEU A 358 -10.17 -27.44 -2.12
CA LEU A 358 -10.42 -26.30 -3.00
C LEU A 358 -9.56 -26.34 -4.27
N LYS A 359 -8.27 -26.64 -4.12
CA LYS A 359 -7.35 -26.81 -5.23
C LYS A 359 -7.83 -27.89 -6.20
N LEU A 360 -8.16 -29.09 -5.71
CA LEU A 360 -8.75 -30.17 -6.52
C LEU A 360 -10.01 -29.70 -7.26
N TRP A 361 -10.94 -29.02 -6.57
CA TRP A 361 -12.17 -28.49 -7.19
C TRP A 361 -11.90 -27.49 -8.33
N THR A 362 -10.88 -26.64 -8.22
CA THR A 362 -10.54 -25.68 -9.30
C THR A 362 -9.75 -26.28 -10.47
N HIS A 363 -9.17 -27.46 -10.28
CA HIS A 363 -8.46 -28.22 -11.33
C HIS A 363 -9.39 -29.23 -12.04
N ASP A 364 -10.63 -29.40 -11.59
CA ASP A 364 -11.68 -30.15 -12.27
C ASP A 364 -12.08 -29.47 -13.59
N GLU A 365 -12.29 -30.24 -14.66
CA GLU A 365 -12.66 -29.72 -15.99
C GLU A 365 -13.97 -28.90 -16.00
N ARG A 366 -14.84 -29.09 -15.01
CA ARG A 366 -16.10 -28.36 -14.83
C ARG A 366 -15.88 -26.95 -14.24
N PHE A 367 -14.69 -26.64 -13.72
CA PHE A 367 -14.41 -25.35 -13.10
C PHE A 367 -14.43 -24.19 -14.11
N ASN A 368 -15.43 -23.32 -13.99
CA ASN A 368 -15.63 -22.21 -14.91
C ASN A 368 -14.99 -20.90 -14.41
N PHE A 369 -13.75 -20.64 -14.82
CA PHE A 369 -13.04 -19.41 -14.45
C PHE A 369 -13.76 -18.12 -14.88
N GLU A 370 -14.45 -18.10 -16.03
CA GLU A 370 -15.22 -16.91 -16.46
C GLU A 370 -16.42 -16.63 -15.54
N PHE A 371 -16.98 -17.65 -14.88
CA PHE A 371 -17.98 -17.47 -13.83
C PHE A 371 -17.36 -16.86 -12.55
N LEU A 372 -16.15 -17.29 -12.16
CA LEU A 372 -15.39 -16.67 -11.08
C LEU A 372 -15.13 -15.17 -11.36
N VAL A 373 -14.69 -14.81 -12.57
CA VAL A 373 -14.51 -13.41 -12.99
C VAL A 373 -15.83 -12.62 -12.88
N LYS A 374 -16.95 -13.17 -13.37
CA LYS A 374 -18.27 -12.52 -13.24
C LYS A 374 -18.69 -12.35 -11.77
N LYS A 375 -18.41 -13.33 -10.91
CA LYS A 375 -18.69 -13.28 -9.46
C LYS A 375 -17.86 -12.19 -8.78
N ALA A 376 -16.55 -12.15 -9.01
CA ALA A 376 -15.61 -11.16 -8.48
C ALA A 376 -15.96 -9.69 -8.84
N TYR A 377 -16.63 -9.48 -9.99
CA TYR A 377 -17.09 -8.17 -10.45
C TYR A 377 -18.60 -7.92 -10.29
N GLY A 378 -19.37 -8.89 -9.78
CA GLY A 378 -20.80 -8.72 -9.46
C GLY A 378 -21.75 -8.69 -10.67
N VAL A 379 -21.40 -9.35 -11.78
CA VAL A 379 -22.17 -9.34 -13.03
C VAL A 379 -23.18 -10.49 -13.07
N HIS A 380 -24.19 -10.45 -12.18
CA HIS A 380 -25.33 -11.38 -12.17
C HIS A 380 -26.65 -10.66 -11.85
N GLY A 381 -27.76 -11.17 -12.40
CA GLY A 381 -29.04 -10.47 -12.48
C GLY A 381 -29.91 -10.47 -11.22
N GLN A 382 -30.91 -9.57 -11.22
CA GLN A 382 -32.18 -9.67 -10.48
C GLN A 382 -32.14 -10.01 -8.97
N ARG A 383 -31.32 -9.29 -8.19
CA ARG A 383 -31.62 -8.76 -6.83
C ARG A 383 -30.41 -7.97 -6.37
N ARG A 384 -30.59 -6.71 -5.92
CA ARG A 384 -29.49 -5.75 -5.63
C ARG A 384 -28.36 -6.40 -4.79
N PRO A 385 -27.23 -6.83 -5.39
CA PRO A 385 -26.21 -7.54 -4.64
C PRO A 385 -25.50 -6.56 -3.72
N ARG A 386 -25.10 -7.00 -2.51
CA ARG A 386 -24.23 -6.21 -1.63
C ARG A 386 -22.94 -5.91 -2.42
N ARG A 387 -22.74 -4.64 -2.78
CA ARG A 387 -21.62 -4.25 -3.64
C ARG A 387 -20.31 -4.41 -2.88
N PHE A 388 -19.34 -5.09 -3.50
CA PHE A 388 -17.98 -5.20 -2.98
C PHE A 388 -17.40 -3.79 -2.66
N PRO A 389 -16.71 -3.60 -1.52
CA PRO A 389 -16.21 -2.29 -1.07
C PRO A 389 -15.47 -1.46 -2.13
N ARG A 390 -15.57 -0.14 -2.05
CA ARG A 390 -14.74 0.80 -2.84
C ARG A 390 -13.32 0.87 -2.24
N ARG A 391 -12.31 1.30 -3.02
CA ARG A 391 -10.90 1.35 -2.56
C ARG A 391 -10.73 2.16 -1.27
N ASN A 392 -11.37 3.33 -1.19
CA ASN A 392 -11.34 4.18 0.01
C ASN A 392 -11.98 3.53 1.24
N ILE A 393 -13.03 2.72 1.07
CA ILE A 393 -13.65 1.95 2.16
C ILE A 393 -12.70 0.81 2.60
N MET A 394 -12.14 0.08 1.64
CA MET A 394 -11.21 -1.02 1.89
C MET A 394 -9.93 -0.53 2.61
N ALA A 395 -9.35 0.58 2.18
CA ALA A 395 -8.21 1.22 2.85
C ALA A 395 -8.55 1.68 4.28
N ARG A 396 -9.78 2.13 4.53
CA ARG A 396 -10.23 2.46 5.90
C ARG A 396 -10.36 1.22 6.78
N ILE A 397 -10.85 0.08 6.25
CA ILE A 397 -10.93 -1.19 7.00
C ILE A 397 -9.52 -1.69 7.34
N ILE A 398 -8.60 -1.70 6.36
CA ILE A 398 -7.19 -2.04 6.56
C ILE A 398 -6.58 -1.17 7.67
N LYS A 399 -6.73 0.16 7.58
CA LYS A 399 -6.23 1.08 8.61
C LYS A 399 -6.84 0.85 9.99
N MET A 400 -8.11 0.45 10.07
CA MET A 400 -8.74 0.08 11.35
C MET A 400 -8.13 -1.19 11.96
N GLU A 401 -7.79 -2.18 11.14
CA GLU A 401 -7.08 -3.37 11.62
C GLU A 401 -5.60 -3.09 11.94
N GLU A 402 -4.92 -2.18 11.23
CA GLU A 402 -3.61 -1.67 11.66
C GLU A 402 -3.69 -0.95 13.01
N GLU A 403 -4.70 -0.09 13.21
CA GLU A 403 -5.00 0.58 14.49
C GLU A 403 -5.32 -0.45 15.59
N ARG A 404 -5.99 -1.56 15.28
CA ARG A 404 -6.28 -2.64 16.23
C ARG A 404 -5.03 -3.41 16.64
N LEU A 405 -4.22 -3.84 15.66
CA LEU A 405 -2.98 -4.59 15.87
C LEU A 405 -1.86 -3.73 16.51
N LEU A 406 -2.01 -2.41 16.56
CA LEU A 406 -1.17 -1.52 17.37
C LEU A 406 -1.51 -1.54 18.86
N ASN A 407 -2.73 -1.93 19.21
CA ASN A 407 -3.26 -1.94 20.59
C ASN A 407 -3.40 -3.36 21.16
N ASP A 408 -2.94 -4.38 20.45
CA ASP A 408 -3.02 -5.79 20.88
C ASP A 408 -1.77 -6.20 21.68
N PRO A 409 -1.87 -6.44 23.00
CA PRO A 409 -0.72 -6.80 23.84
C PRO A 409 -0.25 -8.25 23.64
N SER A 410 -0.98 -9.09 22.88
CA SER A 410 -0.54 -10.44 22.53
C SER A 410 0.49 -10.47 21.40
N LEU A 411 0.54 -9.39 20.60
CA LEU A 411 1.58 -9.16 19.61
C LEU A 411 2.74 -8.38 20.24
N ASP A 412 3.41 -9.03 21.19
CA ASP A 412 4.62 -8.47 21.81
C ASP A 412 5.62 -8.04 20.73
N THR A 413 6.07 -6.79 20.81
CA THR A 413 6.88 -6.14 19.77
C THR A 413 8.35 -6.60 19.75
N SER A 414 8.70 -7.62 20.55
CA SER A 414 10.03 -8.22 20.65
C SER A 414 10.57 -8.77 19.31
N ASP A 415 9.66 -9.08 18.37
CA ASP A 415 9.97 -9.63 17.05
C ASP A 415 9.85 -8.61 15.89
N VAL A 416 9.53 -7.33 16.17
CA VAL A 416 9.61 -6.26 15.17
C VAL A 416 11.08 -5.93 14.97
N ALA A 417 11.63 -6.30 13.82
CA ALA A 417 13.00 -5.94 13.46
C ALA A 417 13.17 -4.41 13.64
N PRO A 418 14.22 -3.95 14.36
CA PRO A 418 14.34 -2.53 14.68
C PRO A 418 14.33 -1.72 13.40
N SER A 419 13.41 -0.75 13.32
CA SER A 419 13.18 0.03 12.09
C SER A 419 14.51 0.55 11.54
N ARG A 420 14.92 0.06 10.36
CA ARG A 420 16.20 0.42 9.76
C ARG A 420 16.33 1.96 9.75
N PRO A 421 17.47 2.53 10.18
CA PRO A 421 17.63 3.97 10.25
C PRO A 421 17.41 4.57 8.86
N LEU A 422 16.69 5.70 8.79
CA LEU A 422 16.61 6.48 7.55
C LEU A 422 18.04 6.72 7.02
N GLY A 423 18.21 6.62 5.70
CA GLY A 423 19.47 7.01 5.09
C GLY A 423 19.68 8.52 5.22
N ILE A 424 20.92 8.97 5.05
CA ILE A 424 21.23 10.39 4.81
C ILE A 424 21.70 10.48 3.35
N THR A 425 21.33 11.53 2.62
CA THR A 425 21.89 11.78 1.28
C THR A 425 23.32 12.32 1.38
N GLU A 426 24.03 12.38 0.25
CA GLU A 426 25.16 13.30 0.16
C GLU A 426 24.69 14.74 0.47
N PRO A 427 25.55 15.61 1.04
CA PRO A 427 25.17 16.97 1.37
C PRO A 427 24.74 17.75 0.13
N PHE A 428 23.52 18.29 0.16
CA PHE A 428 22.95 19.05 -0.95
C PHE A 428 23.47 20.49 -0.96
N VAL A 429 24.00 20.92 -2.11
CA VAL A 429 24.44 22.30 -2.37
C VAL A 429 23.47 22.90 -3.37
N HIS A 430 22.71 23.93 -2.98
CA HIS A 430 21.71 24.52 -3.84
C HIS A 430 22.38 25.36 -4.95
N PRO A 431 22.17 25.03 -6.25
CA PRO A 431 22.94 25.61 -7.35
C PRO A 431 22.91 27.14 -7.45
N GLU A 432 21.88 27.80 -6.90
CA GLU A 432 21.69 29.26 -6.94
C GLU A 432 21.89 29.95 -5.58
N LEU A 433 21.78 29.24 -4.45
CA LEU A 433 21.69 29.84 -3.10
C LEU A 433 22.95 29.62 -2.25
N ASP A 434 23.80 28.67 -2.64
CA ASP A 434 25.06 28.36 -1.96
C ASP A 434 26.30 28.86 -2.73
N ARG A 435 26.09 29.75 -3.72
CA ARG A 435 27.18 30.49 -4.36
C ARG A 435 27.62 31.69 -3.52
N ASP A 436 28.88 32.09 -3.67
CA ASP A 436 29.39 33.37 -3.18
C ASP A 436 29.06 34.53 -4.15
N GLU A 437 29.47 35.74 -3.80
CA GLU A 437 29.28 36.95 -4.63
C GLU A 437 30.03 36.92 -5.98
N LEU A 438 30.98 35.99 -6.15
CA LEU A 438 31.72 35.77 -7.40
C LEU A 438 31.19 34.58 -8.22
N GLY A 439 30.18 33.86 -7.70
CA GLY A 439 29.56 32.70 -8.35
C GLY A 439 30.25 31.35 -8.11
N ASN A 440 31.22 31.28 -7.19
CA ASN A 440 31.91 30.04 -6.80
C ASN A 440 31.16 29.30 -5.68
N TYR A 441 31.38 27.99 -5.59
CA TYR A 441 30.88 27.13 -4.52
C TYR A 441 31.86 27.07 -3.34
N ASP A 442 32.19 28.22 -2.74
CA ASP A 442 33.23 28.32 -1.70
C ASP A 442 32.71 28.05 -0.27
N LYS A 443 31.41 27.80 -0.12
CA LYS A 443 30.80 27.35 1.14
C LYS A 443 30.87 25.83 1.24
N LYS A 444 31.60 25.32 2.24
CA LYS A 444 31.52 23.91 2.66
C LYS A 444 30.04 23.54 2.86
N PRO A 445 29.54 22.42 2.33
CA PRO A 445 28.15 22.03 2.52
C PRO A 445 27.79 21.88 4.01
N PRO A 446 26.51 22.09 4.37
CA PRO A 446 26.08 22.03 5.76
C PRO A 446 26.27 20.62 6.34
N ASP A 447 26.97 20.54 7.48
CA ASP A 447 27.08 19.30 8.25
C ASP A 447 25.71 18.92 8.84
N VAL A 448 25.32 17.65 8.70
CA VAL A 448 24.13 17.10 9.36
C VAL A 448 24.43 16.90 10.84
N VAL A 449 23.66 17.52 11.74
CA VAL A 449 23.90 17.44 13.19
C VAL A 449 22.84 16.60 13.90
N MET A 450 21.58 17.03 13.95
CA MET A 450 20.55 16.38 14.77
C MET A 450 20.05 15.05 14.20
N ALA A 451 20.16 14.83 12.89
CA ALA A 451 19.89 13.52 12.26
C ALA A 451 21.13 12.61 12.15
N GLN A 452 22.32 13.06 12.56
CA GLN A 452 23.55 12.25 12.49
C GLN A 452 23.52 11.01 13.42
N PRO A 453 22.94 11.06 14.64
CA PRO A 453 22.84 9.87 15.49
C PRO A 453 21.93 8.82 14.87
N THR A 454 22.40 7.58 14.74
CA THR A 454 21.62 6.48 14.17
C THR A 454 20.32 6.23 14.95
N VAL A 455 20.35 6.35 16.29
CA VAL A 455 19.16 6.24 17.15
C VAL A 455 18.06 7.24 16.77
N ASN A 456 18.43 8.48 16.45
CA ASN A 456 17.48 9.52 16.02
C ASN A 456 16.80 9.13 14.70
N ARG A 457 17.53 8.54 13.75
CA ARG A 457 16.97 8.10 12.47
C ARG A 457 16.13 6.83 12.59
N VAL A 458 16.41 5.94 13.54
CA VAL A 458 15.55 4.78 13.88
C VAL A 458 14.22 5.26 14.47
N LEU A 459 14.25 6.23 15.39
CA LEU A 459 13.04 6.83 15.98
C LEU A 459 12.19 7.56 14.94
N LEU A 460 12.81 8.39 14.10
CA LEU A 460 12.11 9.05 12.98
C LEU A 460 11.49 8.03 12.01
N ALA A 461 12.23 6.97 11.64
CA ALA A 461 11.67 5.88 10.82
C ALA A 461 10.46 5.22 11.49
N SER A 462 10.50 4.94 12.80
CA SER A 462 9.41 4.26 13.50
C SER A 462 8.15 5.11 13.64
N TRP A 463 8.27 6.45 13.62
CA TRP A 463 7.14 7.38 13.72
C TRP A 463 6.50 7.73 12.37
N LEU A 464 7.31 7.91 11.32
CA LEU A 464 6.85 8.34 9.99
C LEU A 464 5.86 7.35 9.33
N PRO A 465 5.02 7.83 8.38
CA PRO A 465 4.24 6.98 7.47
C PRO A 465 5.11 5.91 6.82
N LEU A 466 4.60 4.69 6.71
CA LEU A 466 5.36 3.49 6.29
C LEU A 466 5.94 3.67 4.87
N SER A 467 5.19 4.31 3.98
CA SER A 467 5.61 4.70 2.61
C SER A 467 6.80 5.67 2.54
N LEU A 468 7.15 6.35 3.64
CA LEU A 468 8.24 7.31 3.73
C LEU A 468 9.46 6.76 4.48
N ARG A 469 9.36 5.58 5.10
CA ARG A 469 10.50 4.91 5.75
C ARG A 469 11.58 4.50 4.75
N MET A 470 11.19 4.28 3.49
CA MET A 470 12.09 3.96 2.38
C MET A 470 12.81 5.19 1.79
N THR A 471 12.87 6.32 2.51
CA THR A 471 13.51 7.56 2.04
C THR A 471 14.82 7.85 2.76
N LYS A 472 15.62 8.73 2.15
CA LYS A 472 16.81 9.33 2.76
C LYS A 472 16.48 10.76 3.19
N LEU A 473 17.07 11.19 4.30
CA LEU A 473 17.05 12.56 4.77
C LEU A 473 18.05 13.40 3.98
N GLU A 474 17.55 14.39 3.24
CA GLU A 474 18.34 15.43 2.57
C GLU A 474 18.23 16.72 3.39
N LEU A 475 19.35 17.27 3.86
CA LEU A 475 19.35 18.50 4.66
C LEU A 475 19.06 19.72 3.76
N LEU A 476 17.91 20.35 3.97
CA LEU A 476 17.42 21.48 3.17
C LEU A 476 17.76 22.84 3.81
N PHE A 477 17.58 22.92 5.13
CA PHE A 477 17.78 24.14 5.92
C PHE A 477 18.44 23.80 7.26
N SER A 478 19.21 24.75 7.77
CA SER A 478 20.01 24.66 9.00
C SER A 478 20.37 26.06 9.45
N THR A 479 19.99 26.46 10.65
CA THR A 479 20.21 27.84 11.14
C THR A 479 21.68 28.21 11.31
N ASN A 480 22.56 27.21 11.48
CA ASN A 480 24.00 27.42 11.59
C ASN A 480 24.69 27.71 10.24
N HIS A 481 24.06 27.36 9.12
CA HIS A 481 24.65 27.53 7.77
C HIS A 481 23.91 28.56 6.92
N HIS A 482 22.57 28.54 6.95
CA HIS A 482 21.72 29.34 6.09
C HIS A 482 21.25 30.66 6.74
N GLY A 483 21.65 30.90 7.99
CA GLY A 483 21.08 31.96 8.81
C GLY A 483 19.65 31.62 9.27
N ARG A 484 18.95 32.63 9.76
CA ARG A 484 17.80 32.44 10.66
C ARG A 484 16.47 33.02 10.14
N THR A 485 16.40 33.61 8.96
CA THR A 485 15.17 34.26 8.47
C THR A 485 14.15 33.25 7.91
N LEU A 486 12.86 33.49 8.16
CA LEU A 486 11.77 32.72 7.54
C LEU A 486 11.80 32.75 6.00
N ASP A 487 12.21 33.86 5.39
CA ASP A 487 12.34 34.00 3.94
C ASP A 487 13.35 32.99 3.35
N MET A 488 14.52 32.84 3.97
CA MET A 488 15.51 31.83 3.58
C MET A 488 15.01 30.41 3.84
N PHE A 489 14.36 30.18 4.99
CA PHE A 489 13.72 28.90 5.29
C PHE A 489 12.72 28.49 4.20
N TYR A 490 11.74 29.34 3.87
CA TYR A 490 10.76 29.05 2.82
C TYR A 490 11.42 28.83 1.46
N THR A 491 12.39 29.66 1.10
CA THR A 491 13.11 29.56 -0.17
C THR A 491 13.82 28.21 -0.34
N ARG A 492 14.34 27.63 0.76
CA ARG A 492 15.01 26.32 0.78
C ARG A 492 14.07 25.11 0.75
N VAL A 493 12.86 25.22 1.31
CA VAL A 493 11.97 24.06 1.53
C VAL A 493 10.73 24.02 0.63
N LYS A 494 10.43 25.09 -0.12
CA LYS A 494 9.22 25.26 -0.96
C LYS A 494 8.94 24.10 -1.92
N ASP A 495 9.98 23.43 -2.42
CA ASP A 495 9.87 22.37 -3.43
C ASP A 495 9.77 20.96 -2.81
N PHE A 496 9.95 20.84 -1.50
CA PHE A 496 9.95 19.56 -0.77
C PHE A 496 8.66 19.33 -0.01
N LYS A 497 7.86 18.37 -0.48
CA LYS A 497 6.80 17.74 0.31
C LYS A 497 7.42 16.69 1.23
N HIS A 498 6.77 16.40 2.35
CA HIS A 498 7.26 15.47 3.37
C HIS A 498 8.61 15.92 3.96
N THR A 499 8.57 16.84 4.92
CA THR A 499 9.77 17.33 5.63
C THR A 499 9.74 16.99 7.12
N VAL A 500 10.90 16.70 7.71
CA VAL A 500 11.11 16.58 9.15
C VAL A 500 11.87 17.82 9.63
N LEU A 501 11.26 18.60 10.51
CA LEU A 501 11.92 19.71 11.21
C LEU A 501 12.36 19.23 12.58
N LEU A 502 13.65 19.43 12.90
CA LEU A 502 14.25 19.19 14.21
C LEU A 502 14.74 20.50 14.81
N ALA A 503 14.55 20.69 16.11
CA ALA A 503 15.03 21.86 16.85
C ALA A 503 15.66 21.48 18.19
N GLU A 504 16.86 22.00 18.44
CA GLU A 504 17.53 21.95 19.75
C GLU A 504 16.99 23.07 20.65
N VAL A 505 16.51 22.70 21.83
CA VAL A 505 15.87 23.59 22.81
C VAL A 505 16.71 23.68 24.08
N PHE A 506 16.90 24.89 24.58
CA PHE A 506 17.48 25.11 25.90
C PHE A 506 16.38 25.10 26.97
N VAL A 507 16.36 24.05 27.80
CA VAL A 507 15.42 23.92 28.93
C VAL A 507 16.13 24.27 30.24
N PRO A 508 15.69 25.31 30.97
CA PRO A 508 16.25 25.66 32.29
C PRO A 508 16.16 24.48 33.26
N GLY A 509 17.29 24.12 33.88
CA GLY A 509 17.37 22.98 34.82
C GLY A 509 17.70 21.62 34.18
N SER A 510 17.81 21.52 32.85
CA SER A 510 18.19 20.27 32.15
C SER A 510 19.65 19.81 32.36
N HIS A 511 20.37 20.41 33.30
CA HIS A 511 21.76 20.07 33.63
C HIS A 511 21.82 18.94 34.67
N THR A 512 21.53 17.70 34.27
CA THR A 512 21.93 16.50 35.04
C THR A 512 23.43 16.22 34.87
N GLY A 513 24.25 17.24 35.10
CA GLY A 513 25.70 17.14 35.13
C GLY A 513 26.17 16.69 36.50
N THR A 514 26.17 15.37 36.74
CA THR A 514 26.86 14.81 37.91
C THR A 514 28.36 14.98 37.72
N SER A 515 28.90 16.11 38.16
CA SER A 515 30.30 16.49 37.96
C SER A 515 31.24 15.61 38.79
N ASN A 516 31.72 14.51 38.19
CA ASN A 516 32.95 13.82 38.61
C ASN A 516 33.86 13.68 37.40
N GLY A 517 35.11 14.14 37.54
CA GLY A 517 36.04 14.28 36.43
C GLY A 517 36.43 12.94 35.80
N GLY A 518 36.19 12.80 34.50
CA GLY A 518 36.59 11.66 33.70
C GLY A 518 36.57 12.01 32.22
N SER A 519 37.73 12.40 31.68
CA SER A 519 37.87 12.77 30.27
C SER A 519 37.80 11.52 29.36
N ASN A 520 36.65 11.28 28.75
CA ASN A 520 36.52 10.53 27.50
C ASN A 520 35.25 10.98 26.77
N GLY A 521 35.41 11.61 25.61
CA GLY A 521 34.28 12.23 24.91
C GLY A 521 33.45 11.23 24.13
N ASN A 522 32.29 10.85 24.65
CA ASN A 522 31.14 10.42 23.84
C ASN A 522 29.84 10.37 24.68
N SER A 523 29.14 11.50 24.84
CA SER A 523 27.77 11.50 25.35
C SER A 523 26.94 12.66 24.78
N ASN A 524 25.77 12.34 24.23
CA ASN A 524 24.70 13.29 23.91
C ASN A 524 23.87 13.64 25.17
N ASP A 525 24.50 13.67 26.35
CA ASP A 525 23.82 13.90 27.61
C ASP A 525 23.37 15.36 27.73
N GLY A 526 22.05 15.56 27.82
CA GLY A 526 21.46 16.83 28.26
C GLY A 526 20.83 17.73 27.19
N LYS A 527 20.81 17.35 25.90
CA LYS A 527 20.11 18.14 24.86
C LYS A 527 18.64 17.76 24.72
N THR A 528 17.76 18.75 24.82
CA THR A 528 16.34 18.59 24.45
C THR A 528 16.20 18.82 22.95
N ILE A 529 15.64 17.85 22.23
CA ILE A 529 15.38 17.94 20.78
C ILE A 529 13.90 17.69 20.56
N ILE A 530 13.22 18.66 19.95
CA ILE A 530 11.80 18.58 19.59
C ILE A 530 11.65 18.73 18.08
N GLY A 531 10.45 18.48 17.55
CA GLY A 531 10.23 18.70 16.13
C GLY A 531 8.84 18.31 15.65
N CYS A 532 8.72 18.33 14.33
CA CYS A 532 7.51 17.92 13.64
C CYS A 532 7.80 17.32 12.27
N TYR A 533 6.94 16.40 11.84
CA TYR A 533 6.84 15.97 10.45
C TYR A 533 5.66 16.70 9.78
N ALA A 534 5.97 17.33 8.65
CA ALA A 534 5.05 18.10 7.82
C ALA A 534 4.82 17.38 6.48
N SER A 535 3.56 17.05 6.17
CA SER A 535 3.20 16.35 4.95
C SER A 535 3.24 17.22 3.69
N GLN A 536 3.11 18.55 3.83
CA GLN A 536 3.18 19.51 2.72
C GLN A 536 4.39 20.45 2.85
N ALA A 537 4.82 21.01 1.73
CA ALA A 537 5.90 22.00 1.69
C ALA A 537 5.52 23.28 2.46
N TRP A 538 6.43 23.75 3.30
CA TRP A 538 6.25 24.99 4.06
C TRP A 538 6.29 26.21 3.14
N ARG A 539 5.36 27.13 3.40
CA ARG A 539 5.21 28.41 2.69
C ARG A 539 4.47 29.42 3.55
N ALA A 540 4.72 30.71 3.32
CA ALA A 540 3.82 31.76 3.79
C ALA A 540 2.46 31.61 3.09
N SER A 541 1.37 31.62 3.87
CA SER A 541 0.02 31.34 3.39
C SER A 541 -1.03 32.03 4.26
N ASN A 542 -2.05 32.62 3.63
CA ASN A 542 -3.23 33.16 4.32
C ASN A 542 -4.24 32.07 4.73
N GLN A 543 -3.93 30.80 4.46
CA GLN A 543 -4.75 29.62 4.78
C GLN A 543 -3.89 28.57 5.48
N VAL A 544 -4.51 27.82 6.40
CA VAL A 544 -3.90 26.62 6.99
C VAL A 544 -3.72 25.52 5.92
N TYR A 545 -2.73 24.67 6.09
CA TYR A 545 -2.41 23.59 5.16
C TYR A 545 -1.81 22.37 5.88
N GLY A 546 -1.40 21.34 5.14
CA GLY A 546 -1.08 20.03 5.71
C GLY A 546 -2.30 19.10 5.74
N ASP A 547 -2.17 17.96 6.39
CA ASP A 547 -3.22 16.93 6.53
C ASP A 547 -2.98 16.07 7.79
N GLY A 548 -3.86 15.10 8.01
CA GLY A 548 -3.81 14.19 9.16
C GLY A 548 -2.64 13.19 9.18
N GLU A 549 -1.66 13.30 8.27
CA GLU A 549 -0.40 12.59 8.40
C GLU A 549 0.65 13.39 9.20
N CYS A 550 0.43 14.68 9.47
CA CYS A 550 1.33 15.49 10.31
C CYS A 550 1.55 14.86 11.70
N ILE A 551 2.75 15.05 12.25
CA ILE A 551 3.19 14.48 13.54
C ILE A 551 3.96 15.55 14.32
N LEU A 552 3.67 15.69 15.61
CA LEU A 552 4.51 16.41 16.58
C LEU A 552 5.35 15.39 17.36
N PHE A 553 6.59 15.71 17.74
CA PHE A 553 7.40 14.78 18.53
C PHE A 553 8.45 15.47 19.41
N ARG A 554 8.85 14.73 20.45
CA ARG A 554 10.06 14.94 21.25
C ARG A 554 11.01 13.80 20.90
N LEU A 555 12.21 14.15 20.44
CA LEU A 555 13.26 13.19 20.06
C LEU A 555 14.23 12.91 21.22
N ALA A 556 14.42 13.89 22.11
CA ALA A 556 15.13 13.76 23.38
C ALA A 556 14.72 14.88 24.35
N PRO A 557 14.81 14.68 25.69
CA PRO A 557 14.84 13.37 26.37
C PRO A 557 13.51 12.62 26.16
N ASP A 558 13.36 11.38 26.66
CA ASP A 558 12.11 10.60 26.60
C ASP A 558 11.38 10.61 25.23
N PRO A 559 11.88 9.86 24.22
CA PRO A 559 11.43 9.98 22.84
C PRO A 559 9.97 9.57 22.65
N LYS A 560 9.13 10.49 22.15
CA LYS A 560 7.68 10.32 22.04
C LYS A 560 7.13 11.08 20.85
N SER A 561 6.14 10.50 20.16
CA SER A 561 5.45 11.15 19.04
C SER A 561 3.93 11.16 19.22
N TRP A 562 3.33 12.20 18.68
CA TRP A 562 1.89 12.48 18.71
C TRP A 562 1.41 12.66 17.27
N LYS A 563 0.57 11.74 16.83
CA LYS A 563 -0.05 11.75 15.50
C LYS A 563 -1.41 12.43 15.60
N TRP A 564 -1.82 13.15 14.56
CA TRP A 564 -3.14 13.77 14.55
C TRP A 564 -4.25 12.72 14.65
N ASN A 565 -5.17 12.89 15.61
CA ASN A 565 -6.30 11.98 15.83
C ASN A 565 -7.56 12.78 16.23
N PRO A 566 -8.59 12.86 15.36
CA PRO A 566 -9.79 13.66 15.62
C PRO A 566 -10.77 12.97 16.59
N ARG A 567 -10.52 11.73 17.03
CA ARG A 567 -11.47 10.93 17.82
C ARG A 567 -11.34 11.12 19.35
N ASN A 568 -10.29 11.75 19.87
CA ASN A 568 -10.01 11.73 21.32
C ASN A 568 -10.91 12.65 22.18
N LYS A 569 -11.86 13.37 21.58
CA LYS A 569 -12.93 14.09 22.28
C LYS A 569 -14.26 13.93 21.56
N GLU A 570 -14.92 12.79 21.77
CA GLU A 570 -16.37 12.85 21.92
C GLU A 570 -16.66 13.83 23.07
N ILE A 571 -17.44 14.86 22.78
CA ILE A 571 -17.82 15.85 23.78
C ILE A 571 -18.62 15.09 24.84
N THR A 572 -18.11 15.05 26.07
CA THR A 572 -18.89 14.65 27.24
C THR A 572 -20.07 15.62 27.34
N LEU A 573 -21.21 15.19 26.81
CA LEU A 573 -22.50 15.77 27.12
C LEU A 573 -22.76 15.43 28.59
N GLU A 574 -22.37 16.34 29.49
CA GLU A 574 -22.78 16.25 30.88
C GLU A 574 -24.31 16.31 30.92
N GLU A 575 -24.92 15.18 31.31
CA GLU A 575 -26.37 15.07 31.51
C GLU A 575 -26.79 15.86 32.76
N ASP A 576 -26.90 17.19 32.65
CA ASP A 576 -27.58 17.96 33.69
C ASP A 576 -29.10 17.86 33.51
N GLY A 577 -29.74 17.15 34.43
CA GLY A 577 -31.13 16.71 34.37
C GLY A 577 -32.16 17.81 34.63
N GLY A 578 -32.29 18.78 33.71
CA GLY A 578 -33.25 19.90 33.80
C GLY A 578 -34.57 19.68 33.03
N LYS A 579 -35.56 19.02 33.64
CA LYS A 579 -36.92 18.86 33.05
C LYS A 579 -37.64 20.21 32.83
N THR A 580 -38.04 20.53 31.60
CA THR A 580 -39.28 21.30 31.32
C THR A 580 -39.94 20.86 30.00
N ASN A 581 -41.27 20.84 29.96
CA ASN A 581 -42.07 20.52 28.77
C ASN A 581 -42.39 21.81 27.98
N GLY A 582 -42.34 21.78 26.64
CA GLY A 582 -42.72 22.93 25.82
C GLY A 582 -42.87 22.64 24.33
N SER A 583 -44.07 22.91 23.81
CA SER A 583 -44.56 22.70 22.44
C SER A 583 -43.70 23.27 21.29
N ALA A 584 -43.91 22.72 20.10
CA ALA A 584 -43.23 23.10 18.86
C ALA A 584 -43.41 24.57 18.43
N SER A 585 -42.34 25.16 17.91
CA SER A 585 -42.39 26.16 16.83
C SER A 585 -41.04 26.18 16.08
N GLY A 586 -41.06 26.45 14.78
CA GLY A 586 -39.87 26.42 13.95
C GLY A 586 -39.11 27.75 13.96
N ALA A 587 -37.81 27.71 14.25
CA ALA A 587 -36.85 28.78 13.95
C ALA A 587 -35.46 28.15 13.71
N GLY A 588 -34.77 28.57 12.65
CA GLY A 588 -33.50 27.96 12.25
C GLY A 588 -32.30 28.47 13.05
N LEU A 589 -31.60 27.55 13.73
CA LEU A 589 -30.33 27.70 14.47
C LEU A 589 -29.63 26.31 14.45
N ASN A 590 -28.31 26.12 14.39
CA ASN A 590 -27.18 27.03 14.11
C ASN A 590 -26.02 26.23 13.48
N ASN A 591 -25.98 26.04 12.15
CA ASN A 591 -24.96 25.20 11.49
C ASN A 591 -23.50 25.71 11.59
N ASN A 592 -23.29 26.97 12.01
CA ASN A 592 -21.96 27.58 12.06
C ASN A 592 -21.04 27.01 13.16
N SER A 593 -21.57 26.47 14.26
CA SER A 593 -20.72 25.94 15.35
C SER A 593 -20.00 24.65 14.94
N SER A 594 -20.67 23.77 14.19
CA SER A 594 -20.08 22.53 13.67
C SER A 594 -18.93 22.82 12.69
N HIS A 595 -19.13 23.72 11.73
CA HIS A 595 -18.10 24.01 10.71
C HIS A 595 -16.87 24.70 11.31
N ASN A 596 -17.04 25.58 12.29
CA ASN A 596 -15.90 26.21 12.98
C ASN A 596 -15.08 25.19 13.77
N ASN A 597 -15.72 24.23 14.47
CA ASN A 597 -15.00 23.20 15.22
C ASN A 597 -14.21 22.24 14.31
N THR A 598 -14.75 21.85 13.15
CA THR A 598 -14.01 21.05 12.16
C THR A 598 -12.82 21.83 11.57
N ALA A 599 -13.02 23.10 11.22
CA ALA A 599 -11.95 23.96 10.68
C ALA A 599 -10.82 24.25 11.69
N LEU A 600 -11.11 24.17 13.01
CA LEU A 600 -10.12 24.27 14.08
C LEU A 600 -9.33 22.95 14.26
N LEU A 601 -10.00 21.80 14.17
CA LEU A 601 -9.34 20.48 14.21
C LEU A 601 -8.41 20.23 13.02
N GLU A 602 -8.69 20.85 11.88
CA GLU A 602 -7.91 20.75 10.63
C GLU A 602 -6.79 21.82 10.51
N GLN A 603 -6.44 22.52 11.61
CA GLN A 603 -5.28 23.43 11.64
C GLN A 603 -3.96 22.66 11.82
N PHE A 604 -3.60 21.86 10.80
CA PHE A 604 -2.36 21.08 10.81
C PHE A 604 -1.14 22.00 10.79
N MET A 605 -0.95 22.80 9.75
CA MET A 605 0.21 23.66 9.55
C MET A 605 -0.20 25.11 9.24
N VAL A 606 0.58 26.06 9.75
CA VAL A 606 0.48 27.49 9.45
C VAL A 606 1.88 28.00 9.13
N GLY A 607 1.99 28.82 8.09
CA GLY A 607 3.19 29.58 7.79
C GLY A 607 2.83 31.01 7.42
N THR A 608 3.49 31.98 8.03
CA THR A 608 3.27 33.42 7.84
C THR A 608 4.62 34.11 7.67
N GLN A 609 4.63 35.44 7.49
CA GLN A 609 5.89 36.18 7.45
C GLN A 609 6.53 36.38 8.84
N SER A 610 5.81 36.12 9.94
CA SER A 610 6.29 36.36 11.32
C SER A 610 6.40 35.08 12.18
N TYR A 611 5.84 33.95 11.74
CA TYR A 611 5.96 32.66 12.43
C TYR A 611 5.59 31.47 11.52
N ILE A 612 6.08 30.28 11.89
CA ILE A 612 5.51 28.99 11.49
C ILE A 612 4.93 28.26 12.69
N SER A 613 3.89 27.45 12.51
CA SER A 613 3.37 26.59 13.58
C SER A 613 2.67 25.32 13.10
N MET A 614 2.54 24.34 13.99
CA MET A 614 1.79 23.11 13.79
C MET A 614 0.83 22.84 14.96
N GLY A 615 -0.40 22.41 14.64
CA GLY A 615 -1.45 22.06 15.61
C GLY A 615 -2.00 23.28 16.35
N GLY A 616 -2.78 24.13 15.68
CA GLY A 616 -3.39 25.33 16.28
C GLY A 616 -4.53 25.05 17.25
N ASN A 617 -4.73 25.93 18.22
CA ASN A 617 -5.83 25.91 19.19
C ASN A 617 -6.70 27.19 19.12
N PRO A 618 -7.95 27.16 19.62
CA PRO A 618 -8.85 28.33 19.61
C PRO A 618 -8.38 29.52 20.46
N ASP A 619 -7.51 29.28 21.45
CA ASP A 619 -6.91 30.30 22.32
C ASP A 619 -5.66 30.96 21.71
N GLY A 620 -5.28 30.57 20.48
CA GLY A 620 -4.08 31.07 19.79
C GLY A 620 -2.78 30.35 20.16
N SER A 621 -2.82 29.41 21.11
CA SER A 621 -1.70 28.49 21.38
C SER A 621 -1.60 27.41 20.30
N CYS A 622 -0.54 26.60 20.35
CA CYS A 622 -0.35 25.50 19.40
C CYS A 622 0.63 24.44 19.91
N GLY A 623 0.65 23.30 19.22
CA GLY A 623 1.56 22.18 19.44
C GLY A 623 3.03 22.58 19.39
N LEU A 624 3.41 23.31 18.33
CA LEU A 624 4.73 23.89 18.14
C LEU A 624 4.63 25.15 17.29
N ARG A 625 5.27 26.25 17.70
CA ARG A 625 5.47 27.48 16.91
C ARG A 625 6.91 27.92 16.98
N PHE A 626 7.45 28.47 15.89
CA PHE A 626 8.72 29.20 15.86
C PHE A 626 8.46 30.63 15.41
N ASN A 627 9.18 31.58 15.99
CA ASN A 627 9.13 32.99 15.58
C ASN A 627 9.92 33.25 14.27
N GLU A 628 9.87 34.48 13.78
CA GLU A 628 10.43 34.94 12.50
C GLU A 628 11.94 34.73 12.28
N ASP A 629 12.70 34.56 13.36
CA ASP A 629 14.15 34.37 13.35
C ASP A 629 14.63 33.03 13.95
N PHE A 630 13.71 32.10 14.23
CA PHE A 630 14.00 30.82 14.90
C PHE A 630 14.84 30.94 16.19
N THR A 631 14.84 32.09 16.88
CA THR A 631 15.48 32.21 18.20
C THR A 631 14.57 31.73 19.33
N ARG A 632 13.26 31.75 19.11
CA ARG A 632 12.24 31.32 20.08
C ARG A 632 11.24 30.34 19.49
N ALA A 633 10.75 29.46 20.33
CA ALA A 633 9.59 28.64 20.06
C ALA A 633 8.56 28.70 21.21
N GLU A 634 7.34 28.29 20.91
CA GLU A 634 6.30 28.02 21.89
C GLU A 634 5.81 26.58 21.70
N SER A 635 5.48 25.89 22.79
CA SER A 635 4.81 24.59 22.72
C SER A 635 3.75 24.44 23.80
N SER A 636 2.58 23.96 23.41
CA SER A 636 1.42 23.71 24.25
C SER A 636 0.65 22.47 23.76
N PRO A 637 -0.28 21.91 24.56
CA PRO A 637 -1.14 20.81 24.10
C PRO A 637 -2.05 21.24 22.96
N ALA A 638 -1.98 20.58 21.79
CA ALA A 638 -2.85 20.85 20.64
C ALA A 638 -4.03 19.87 20.59
N VAL A 639 -5.25 20.40 20.44
CA VAL A 639 -6.49 19.58 20.48
C VAL A 639 -6.51 18.46 19.43
N GLY A 640 -5.93 18.67 18.24
CA GLY A 640 -5.88 17.65 17.18
C GLY A 640 -4.82 16.58 17.35
N PHE A 641 -3.81 16.80 18.21
CA PHE A 641 -2.65 15.90 18.39
C PHE A 641 -2.60 15.24 19.78
N ASP A 642 -3.28 15.83 20.76
CA ASP A 642 -3.27 15.42 22.17
C ASP A 642 -1.84 15.31 22.74
N ASN A 643 -0.96 16.22 22.30
CA ASN A 643 0.42 16.29 22.75
C ASN A 643 0.54 16.95 24.13
N GLU A 644 1.55 16.56 24.89
CA GLU A 644 2.05 17.40 25.97
C GLU A 644 2.99 18.49 25.39
N PRO A 645 3.37 19.53 26.15
CA PRO A 645 4.37 20.50 25.70
C PRO A 645 5.66 19.78 25.30
N LEU A 646 6.14 19.99 24.08
CA LEU A 646 7.16 19.13 23.47
C LEU A 646 8.52 19.21 24.18
N ALA A 647 8.80 20.29 24.91
CA ALA A 647 10.01 20.43 25.75
C ALA A 647 9.79 20.02 27.23
N GLY A 648 8.63 19.46 27.58
CA GLY A 648 8.23 19.12 28.95
C GLY A 648 7.75 20.31 29.79
N ILE A 649 8.13 21.53 29.39
CA ILE A 649 7.71 22.81 29.99
C ILE A 649 6.74 23.57 29.08
N LYS A 650 5.85 24.37 29.68
CA LYS A 650 4.96 25.31 28.95
C LYS A 650 5.59 26.69 28.86
N GLY A 651 5.36 27.39 27.75
CA GLY A 651 5.76 28.78 27.52
C GLY A 651 6.81 28.93 26.41
N ASP A 652 7.47 30.09 26.41
CA ASP A 652 8.60 30.41 25.53
C ASP A 652 9.78 29.45 25.75
N LEU A 653 10.41 29.05 24.65
CA LEU A 653 11.55 28.15 24.58
C LEU A 653 12.67 28.85 23.79
N ASP A 654 13.88 28.91 24.35
CA ASP A 654 15.06 29.40 23.63
C ASP A 654 15.61 28.31 22.70
N ILE A 655 15.86 28.68 21.43
CA ILE A 655 16.25 27.74 20.36
C ILE A 655 17.72 27.91 19.98
N GLY A 656 18.46 26.79 19.98
CA GLY A 656 19.85 26.72 19.55
C GLY A 656 19.99 26.54 18.04
N LEU A 657 19.62 25.35 17.57
CA LEU A 657 19.75 24.93 16.18
C LEU A 657 18.39 24.44 15.66
N VAL A 658 18.01 24.86 14.45
CA VAL A 658 16.92 24.24 13.69
C VAL A 658 17.48 23.67 12.40
N GLU A 659 17.16 22.41 12.11
CA GLU A 659 17.46 21.74 10.84
C GLU A 659 16.18 21.17 10.23
N VAL A 660 16.09 21.19 8.90
CA VAL A 660 14.94 20.68 8.16
C VAL A 660 15.41 19.73 7.09
N TYR A 661 14.85 18.52 7.10
CA TYR A 661 15.22 17.43 6.22
C TYR A 661 14.07 17.08 5.28
N GLY A 662 14.34 17.01 3.98
CA GLY A 662 13.42 16.47 2.98
C GLY A 662 13.51 14.94 2.94
N LEU A 663 12.36 14.26 2.84
CA LEU A 663 12.28 12.80 2.73
C LEU A 663 12.36 12.38 1.25
N LYS A 664 13.59 12.19 0.76
CA LYS A 664 13.89 11.92 -0.65
C LYS A 664 13.95 10.43 -0.95
N ARG A 665 13.19 9.96 -1.93
CA ARG A 665 13.27 8.56 -2.40
C ARG A 665 14.62 8.30 -3.09
N PRO A 666 15.22 7.11 -2.94
CA PRO A 666 16.32 6.67 -3.81
C PRO A 666 15.87 6.72 -5.28
N THR A 667 16.72 7.24 -6.16
CA THR A 667 16.54 7.30 -7.61
C THR A 667 17.17 6.08 -8.29
#